data_AF-A0A9E2RJ61-F1
#
_entry.id   AF-A0A9E2RJ61-F1
#
_cell.length_a   1.000
_cell.length_b   1.000
_cell.length_c   1.000
_cell.angle_alpha   90.00
_cell.angle_beta   90.00
_cell.angle_gamma   90.00
#
_symmetry.space_group_name_H-M   'P 1'
#
loop_
_entity.id
_entity.type
_entity.pdbx_description
1 polymer ?
#
loop_
_entity_poly.entity_id
_entity_poly.type
_entity_poly.pdbx_seq_one_letter_code
_entity_poly.pdbx_strand_id
1 'polypeptide(L)'
;CDDTFGTQIVRQINDQLIKWCEAFLDEGHATWAMPGREQGLYGAWRQLAAREWSLCGIADSRRKIARLPEYPEDALLESLDALGIPSALQQDYLSLQLTALPGWAGFIKWRGEERDYPWQQAYPAGLVKFLAIRLWYARELVQKACQEQLGIEGRYDAVTAYMRAHPEEYYLRRQRVAGRLPALYAEEVDRLAHQKSHGWKTVLDRYRTEVVPRQETAARRGAARKLLALARSLEIDTAQLADASPADLKQMVDWMEAFPESDHGPVWLKAFEAGYQDRLLGTITRARAASAPPASDEKQGFVRPHSQSVFCIDVRSEPFRRHLESTGANETYGFAGFFAAFIRYRAWGKEHDTEQFPVIMRAKNEVREIPRSYLDHVVSKHKSRTKMVHAGHTLLHDLKENVVTPYVMVESLGWFYGLPIFGKTLLPSLYRRWTDWLRRIFVPSIATTLTVDKLAPTDTAEMLAVEQQTTVRQALQERTGLRSSQITPELIEALRQRALSEEGEPVPALVTAATSAGLSTEHLTTFVAVLRQRYEINQRSASRQKERITRTGFTLEEQILTVDTALRMMGLTKHFARLVLFCAHGSTSENNPFESALDCGACGGNEGKPNARVLAMMANNQKVRERLAKKGIEIPSDTHFLAGQVDTTTDDVHLFDLEDAPPTHRAHIARLLEDLKEAARLTSQERCARFPDVTTTLPAHRAASHVRRRSADWSQVRPEWGLSGNTAFIIGPRDLTKGLDLEGRVFLHSYDYREDPSNR
;
A
#
# COMPACT_ATOMS: atom_id res chain seq x y z
N CYS A 1 -31.18 7.88 17.53
CA CYS A 1 -31.50 6.58 18.16
C CYS A 1 -30.42 6.16 19.14
N ASP A 2 -29.18 5.92 18.71
CA ASP A 2 -28.09 5.45 19.62
C ASP A 2 -27.91 6.38 20.84
N ASP A 3 -27.77 7.69 20.64
CA ASP A 3 -27.62 8.67 21.73
C ASP A 3 -28.85 8.87 22.64
N THR A 4 -30.03 8.41 22.22
CA THR A 4 -31.31 8.67 22.92
C THR A 4 -31.86 7.42 23.57
N PHE A 5 -31.68 6.26 22.94
CA PHE A 5 -32.21 4.98 23.39
C PHE A 5 -31.11 4.02 23.85
N GLY A 6 -29.84 4.39 23.69
CA GLY A 6 -28.71 3.51 23.99
C GLY A 6 -28.61 2.32 23.03
N THR A 7 -29.18 2.44 21.82
CA THR A 7 -29.07 1.41 20.78
C THR A 7 -27.64 1.33 20.24
N GLN A 8 -27.35 0.25 19.51
CA GLN A 8 -26.05 0.03 18.86
C GLN A 8 -26.22 -0.07 17.34
N ILE A 9 -27.08 0.75 16.75
CA ILE A 9 -27.46 0.64 15.34
C ILE A 9 -26.24 0.82 14.44
N VAL A 10 -25.42 1.86 14.67
CA VAL A 10 -24.23 2.10 13.83
C VAL A 10 -23.27 0.93 13.88
N ARG A 11 -23.03 0.37 15.07
CA ARG A 11 -22.18 -0.82 15.25
C ARG A 11 -22.75 -2.03 14.53
N GLN A 12 -24.04 -2.32 14.69
CA GLN A 12 -24.70 -3.45 14.03
C GLN A 12 -24.62 -3.35 12.51
N ILE A 13 -24.83 -2.16 11.94
CA ILE A 13 -24.67 -1.92 10.49
C ILE A 13 -23.22 -2.17 10.08
N ASN A 14 -22.25 -1.64 10.84
CA ASN A 14 -20.84 -1.81 10.53
C ASN A 14 -20.43 -3.30 10.53
N ASP A 15 -20.84 -4.06 11.53
CA ASP A 15 -20.54 -5.49 11.63
C ASP A 15 -21.11 -6.27 10.43
N GLN A 16 -22.32 -5.93 9.97
CA GLN A 16 -22.88 -6.54 8.76
C GLN A 16 -22.10 -6.15 7.50
N LEU A 17 -21.77 -4.87 7.33
CA LEU A 17 -21.04 -4.42 6.15
C LEU A 17 -19.64 -5.03 6.08
N ILE A 18 -18.93 -5.14 7.21
CA ILE A 18 -17.63 -5.81 7.29
C ILE A 18 -17.77 -7.26 6.83
N LYS A 19 -18.71 -8.02 7.41
CA LYS A 19 -18.98 -9.42 7.01
C LYS A 19 -19.17 -9.58 5.49
N TRP A 20 -19.99 -8.74 4.88
CA TRP A 20 -20.29 -8.83 3.45
C TRP A 20 -19.14 -8.35 2.57
N CYS A 21 -18.42 -7.31 2.99
CA CYS A 21 -17.28 -6.79 2.25
C CYS A 21 -16.10 -7.77 2.28
N GLU A 22 -15.80 -8.38 3.43
CA GLU A 22 -14.75 -9.41 3.55
C GLU A 22 -15.00 -10.59 2.60
N ALA A 23 -16.22 -11.14 2.60
CA ALA A 23 -16.58 -12.24 1.72
C ALA A 23 -16.62 -11.84 0.24
N PHE A 24 -17.13 -10.65 -0.10
CA PHE A 24 -17.24 -10.20 -1.49
C PHE A 24 -15.91 -9.74 -2.07
N LEU A 25 -14.95 -9.27 -1.26
CA LEU A 25 -13.71 -8.69 -1.74
C LEU A 25 -12.52 -9.65 -1.64
N ASP A 26 -12.70 -10.84 -1.06
CA ASP A 26 -11.69 -11.91 -1.05
C ASP A 26 -11.19 -12.25 -2.46
N GLU A 27 -9.88 -12.32 -2.67
CA GLU A 27 -9.29 -12.56 -4.00
C GLU A 27 -8.80 -14.00 -4.17
N GLY A 28 -9.56 -14.96 -3.63
CA GLY A 28 -9.23 -16.39 -3.68
C GLY A 28 -8.33 -16.84 -2.54
N HIS A 29 -8.24 -16.06 -1.46
CA HIS A 29 -7.50 -16.47 -0.26
C HIS A 29 -8.36 -17.36 0.64
N ALA A 30 -9.66 -17.10 0.70
CA ALA A 30 -10.60 -17.96 1.41
C ALA A 30 -10.84 -19.26 0.64
N THR A 31 -10.85 -20.38 1.35
CA THR A 31 -11.16 -21.69 0.77
C THR A 31 -12.58 -21.74 0.19
N TRP A 32 -13.51 -20.99 0.79
CA TRP A 32 -14.90 -20.89 0.35
C TRP A 32 -15.19 -19.49 -0.18
N ALA A 33 -15.41 -19.39 -1.48
CA ALA A 33 -15.80 -18.14 -2.12
C ALA A 33 -17.28 -17.79 -1.85
N MET A 34 -17.60 -16.49 -1.83
CA MET A 34 -18.97 -16.01 -1.74
C MET A 34 -19.79 -16.47 -2.96
N PRO A 35 -20.91 -17.19 -2.79
CA PRO A 35 -21.77 -17.57 -3.92
C PRO A 35 -22.46 -16.34 -4.54
N GLY A 36 -22.65 -16.35 -5.86
CA GLY A 36 -23.38 -15.28 -6.55
C GLY A 36 -22.58 -14.00 -6.80
N ARG A 37 -21.27 -14.01 -6.54
CA ARG A 37 -20.38 -12.84 -6.59
C ARG A 37 -20.35 -12.15 -7.95
N GLU A 38 -20.57 -12.90 -9.03
CA GLU A 38 -20.69 -12.41 -10.41
C GLU A 38 -21.82 -11.39 -10.61
N GLN A 39 -22.81 -11.37 -9.71
CA GLN A 39 -23.92 -10.40 -9.72
C GLN A 39 -23.51 -9.04 -9.11
N GLY A 40 -22.26 -8.91 -8.65
CA GLY A 40 -21.75 -7.72 -7.96
C GLY A 40 -22.19 -7.64 -6.49
N LEU A 41 -21.57 -6.71 -5.75
CA LEU A 41 -21.69 -6.63 -4.28
C LEU A 41 -23.14 -6.62 -3.78
N TYR A 42 -23.98 -5.75 -4.35
CA TYR A 42 -25.39 -5.63 -3.98
C TYR A 42 -26.22 -6.85 -4.39
N GLY A 43 -26.01 -7.39 -5.59
CA GLY A 43 -26.75 -8.57 -6.07
C GLY A 43 -26.47 -9.81 -5.23
N ALA A 44 -25.18 -10.07 -4.96
CA ALA A 44 -24.74 -11.17 -4.11
C ALA A 44 -25.27 -11.03 -2.68
N TRP A 45 -25.20 -9.82 -2.09
CA TRP A 45 -25.79 -9.53 -0.79
C TRP A 45 -27.31 -9.79 -0.79
N ARG A 46 -28.06 -9.25 -1.76
CA ARG A 46 -29.52 -9.39 -1.85
C ARG A 46 -29.94 -10.85 -1.91
N GLN A 47 -29.21 -11.67 -2.68
CA GLN A 47 -29.49 -13.10 -2.82
C GLN A 47 -29.20 -13.90 -1.55
N LEU A 48 -28.08 -13.64 -0.88
CA LEU A 48 -27.63 -14.40 0.28
C LEU A 48 -28.30 -13.93 1.57
N ALA A 49 -28.39 -12.62 1.80
CA ALA A 49 -29.01 -12.05 2.99
C ALA A 49 -30.50 -12.43 3.07
N ALA A 50 -31.21 -12.58 1.94
CA ALA A 50 -32.58 -13.07 1.93
C ALA A 50 -32.75 -14.50 2.48
N ARG A 51 -31.66 -15.26 2.65
CA ARG A 51 -31.67 -16.63 3.18
C ARG A 51 -31.26 -16.70 4.66
N GLU A 52 -30.69 -15.64 5.22
CA GLU A 52 -30.28 -15.61 6.63
C GLU A 52 -31.48 -15.72 7.58
N TRP A 53 -31.32 -16.44 8.69
CA TRP A 53 -32.40 -16.69 9.67
C TRP A 53 -32.79 -15.43 10.44
N SER A 54 -31.82 -14.57 10.79
CA SER A 54 -32.08 -13.32 11.48
C SER A 54 -30.99 -12.29 11.16
N LEU A 55 -31.39 -11.19 10.52
CA LEU A 55 -30.53 -10.04 10.26
C LEU A 55 -30.76 -8.97 11.33
N CYS A 56 -29.91 -8.93 12.35
CA CYS A 56 -29.95 -7.91 13.41
C CYS A 56 -31.33 -7.77 14.10
N GLY A 57 -32.12 -8.84 14.12
CA GLY A 57 -33.48 -8.82 14.66
C GLY A 57 -34.48 -7.98 13.85
N ILE A 58 -34.23 -7.73 12.56
CA ILE A 58 -35.17 -7.07 11.64
C ILE A 58 -36.28 -8.08 11.28
N ALA A 59 -37.52 -7.74 11.65
CA ALA A 59 -38.71 -8.54 11.34
C ALA A 59 -38.93 -8.63 9.82
N ASP A 60 -39.28 -9.83 9.34
CA ASP A 60 -39.51 -10.16 7.93
C ASP A 60 -38.37 -9.75 6.98
N SER A 61 -37.13 -9.66 7.48
CA SER A 61 -35.94 -9.25 6.72
C SER A 61 -35.82 -9.99 5.38
N ARG A 62 -36.05 -11.31 5.35
CA ARG A 62 -36.06 -12.11 4.11
C ARG A 62 -37.00 -11.57 3.05
N ARG A 63 -38.26 -11.28 3.40
CA ARG A 63 -39.28 -10.76 2.48
C ARG A 63 -38.97 -9.32 2.08
N LYS A 64 -38.48 -8.51 3.01
CA LYS A 64 -38.10 -7.12 2.74
C LYS A 64 -36.93 -7.01 1.77
N ILE A 65 -35.89 -7.84 1.93
CA ILE A 65 -34.76 -7.91 1.00
C ILE A 65 -35.20 -8.44 -0.36
N ALA A 66 -36.06 -9.46 -0.40
CA ALA A 66 -36.56 -10.04 -1.65
C ALA A 66 -37.41 -9.05 -2.47
N ARG A 67 -37.98 -8.00 -1.85
CA ARG A 67 -38.74 -6.95 -2.51
C ARG A 67 -37.88 -5.78 -2.99
N LEU A 68 -36.60 -5.73 -2.64
CA LEU A 68 -35.75 -4.63 -3.04
C LEU A 68 -35.54 -4.60 -4.56
N PRO A 69 -35.45 -3.40 -5.15
CA PRO A 69 -35.10 -3.23 -6.56
C PRO A 69 -33.85 -4.00 -6.96
N GLU A 70 -33.79 -4.38 -8.23
CA GLU A 70 -32.61 -5.01 -8.81
C GLU A 70 -31.44 -4.04 -8.93
N TYR A 71 -31.72 -2.78 -9.26
CA TYR A 71 -30.70 -1.74 -9.34
C TYR A 71 -30.41 -1.15 -7.95
N PRO A 72 -29.13 -1.08 -7.53
CA PRO A 72 -28.75 -0.52 -6.23
C PRO A 72 -29.05 0.97 -6.11
N GLU A 73 -29.07 1.72 -7.21
CA GLU A 73 -29.45 3.14 -7.26
C GLU A 73 -30.89 3.33 -6.76
N ASP A 74 -31.81 2.51 -7.26
CA ASP A 74 -33.23 2.57 -6.87
C ASP A 74 -33.41 2.16 -5.41
N ALA A 75 -32.73 1.09 -4.96
CA ALA A 75 -32.79 0.65 -3.57
C ALA A 75 -32.22 1.70 -2.59
N LEU A 76 -31.19 2.44 -3.03
CA LEU A 76 -30.62 3.57 -2.29
C LEU A 76 -31.62 4.71 -2.18
N LEU A 77 -32.23 5.12 -3.30
CA LEU A 77 -33.25 6.19 -3.33
C LEU A 77 -34.47 5.83 -2.49
N GLU A 78 -35.02 4.61 -2.65
CA GLU A 78 -36.12 4.10 -1.82
C GLU A 78 -35.78 4.14 -0.34
N SER A 79 -34.53 3.87 0.04
CA SER A 79 -34.09 3.90 1.44
C SER A 79 -33.97 5.33 1.98
N LEU A 80 -33.52 6.29 1.16
CA LEU A 80 -33.51 7.71 1.53
C LEU A 80 -34.94 8.24 1.68
N ASP A 81 -35.85 7.86 0.79
CA ASP A 81 -37.26 8.24 0.84
C ASP A 81 -37.98 7.61 2.04
N ALA A 82 -37.72 6.34 2.33
CA ALA A 82 -38.24 5.65 3.51
C ALA A 82 -37.74 6.28 4.83
N LEU A 83 -36.49 6.77 4.86
CA LEU A 83 -35.94 7.54 5.97
C LEU A 83 -36.45 9.00 6.01
N GLY A 84 -37.06 9.50 4.93
CA GLY A 84 -37.56 10.86 4.84
C GLY A 84 -36.48 11.95 4.87
N ILE A 85 -35.25 11.65 4.44
CA ILE A 85 -34.12 12.60 4.49
C ILE A 85 -34.34 13.76 3.50
N PRO A 86 -34.39 15.03 3.96
CA PRO A 86 -34.58 16.17 3.07
C PRO A 86 -33.45 16.27 2.03
N SER A 87 -33.78 16.65 0.79
CA SER A 87 -32.82 16.77 -0.32
C SER A 87 -31.59 17.61 0.02
N ALA A 88 -31.78 18.72 0.75
CA ALA A 88 -30.71 19.61 1.20
C ALA A 88 -29.70 18.93 2.15
N LEU A 89 -30.08 17.84 2.82
CA LEU A 89 -29.25 17.12 3.79
C LEU A 89 -28.71 15.78 3.25
N GLN A 90 -29.12 15.37 2.05
CA GLN A 90 -28.75 14.05 1.51
C GLN A 90 -27.25 13.91 1.32
N GLN A 91 -26.56 14.95 0.84
CA GLN A 91 -25.11 14.91 0.66
C GLN A 91 -24.38 14.70 1.99
N ASP A 92 -24.73 15.46 3.02
CA ASP A 92 -24.14 15.34 4.35
C ASP A 92 -24.44 13.97 4.97
N TYR A 93 -25.67 13.49 4.80
CA TYR A 93 -26.08 12.19 5.32
C TYR A 93 -25.33 11.03 4.65
N LEU A 94 -25.20 11.04 3.31
CA LEU A 94 -24.44 10.03 2.58
C LEU A 94 -22.94 10.08 2.93
N SER A 95 -22.39 11.29 3.10
CA SER A 95 -21.01 11.48 3.55
C SER A 95 -20.80 10.83 4.93
N LEU A 96 -21.72 11.09 5.88
CA LEU A 96 -21.70 10.48 7.20
C LEU A 96 -21.73 8.94 7.11
N GLN A 97 -22.56 8.37 6.23
CA GLN A 97 -22.61 6.92 6.02
C GLN A 97 -21.29 6.33 5.46
N LEU A 98 -20.62 7.02 4.54
CA LEU A 98 -19.33 6.57 4.01
C LEU A 98 -18.22 6.69 5.06
N THR A 99 -18.20 7.77 5.83
CA THR A 99 -17.19 7.99 6.88
C THR A 99 -17.32 7.07 8.08
N ALA A 100 -18.43 6.35 8.23
CA ALA A 100 -18.63 5.41 9.31
C ALA A 100 -17.81 4.11 9.17
N LEU A 101 -17.33 3.79 7.96
CA LEU A 101 -16.38 2.70 7.66
C LEU A 101 -15.35 3.15 6.60
N PRO A 102 -14.43 4.07 6.94
CA PRO A 102 -13.59 4.75 5.95
C PRO A 102 -12.61 3.81 5.25
N GLY A 103 -12.14 2.74 5.91
CA GLY A 103 -11.27 1.73 5.29
C GLY A 103 -11.96 0.99 4.15
N TRP A 104 -13.13 0.37 4.41
CA TRP A 104 -13.90 -0.36 3.40
C TRP A 104 -14.44 0.57 2.30
N ALA A 105 -14.96 1.73 2.66
CA ALA A 105 -15.43 2.72 1.67
C ALA A 105 -14.28 3.19 0.76
N GLY A 106 -13.11 3.47 1.32
CA GLY A 106 -11.91 3.86 0.56
C GLY A 106 -11.45 2.75 -0.39
N PHE A 107 -11.39 1.50 0.09
CA PHE A 107 -11.00 0.37 -0.75
C PHE A 107 -12.00 0.08 -1.89
N ILE A 108 -13.31 0.15 -1.61
CA ILE A 108 -14.35 0.01 -2.65
C ILE A 108 -14.29 1.15 -3.67
N LYS A 109 -13.97 2.38 -3.23
CA LYS A 109 -13.75 3.52 -4.13
C LYS A 109 -12.57 3.24 -5.07
N TRP A 110 -11.42 2.87 -4.52
CA TRP A 110 -10.23 2.52 -5.30
C TRP A 110 -10.53 1.39 -6.31
N ARG A 111 -11.17 0.31 -5.85
CA ARG A 111 -11.63 -0.80 -6.70
C ARG A 111 -12.53 -0.34 -7.84
N GLY A 112 -13.43 0.61 -7.59
CA GLY A 112 -14.33 1.16 -8.60
C GLY A 112 -13.63 2.03 -9.66
N GLU A 113 -12.51 2.65 -9.31
CA GLU A 113 -11.69 3.49 -10.19
C GLU A 113 -10.74 2.65 -11.07
N GLU A 114 -10.29 1.49 -10.60
CA GLU A 114 -9.39 0.57 -11.30
C GLU A 114 -10.16 -0.43 -12.19
N ARG A 115 -10.73 0.07 -13.30
CA ARG A 115 -11.57 -0.72 -14.24
C ARG A 115 -10.85 -1.87 -14.94
N ASP A 116 -9.53 -1.80 -15.06
CA ASP A 116 -8.70 -2.84 -15.68
C ASP A 116 -8.25 -3.92 -14.68
N TYR A 117 -8.61 -3.77 -13.41
CA TYR A 117 -8.27 -4.74 -12.38
C TYR A 117 -9.05 -6.04 -12.58
N PRO A 118 -8.39 -7.21 -12.70
CA PRO A 118 -9.06 -8.48 -13.06
C PRO A 118 -10.26 -8.80 -12.17
N TRP A 119 -10.10 -8.62 -10.86
CA TRP A 119 -11.17 -8.89 -9.89
C TRP A 119 -12.30 -7.87 -9.96
N GLN A 120 -12.04 -6.64 -10.41
CA GLN A 120 -13.11 -5.64 -10.62
C GLN A 120 -13.91 -5.94 -11.88
N GLN A 121 -13.25 -6.43 -12.92
CA GLN A 121 -13.91 -6.89 -14.15
C GLN A 121 -14.78 -8.12 -13.90
N ALA A 122 -14.25 -9.09 -13.14
CA ALA A 122 -14.98 -10.30 -12.79
C ALA A 122 -16.10 -10.04 -11.77
N TYR A 123 -15.85 -9.21 -10.76
CA TYR A 123 -16.74 -9.00 -9.62
C TYR A 123 -16.85 -7.50 -9.27
N PRO A 124 -17.76 -6.76 -9.92
CA PRO A 124 -17.80 -5.30 -9.77
C PRO A 124 -18.31 -4.84 -8.40
N ALA A 125 -17.45 -4.13 -7.64
CA ALA A 125 -17.81 -3.37 -6.45
C ALA A 125 -17.99 -1.87 -6.77
N GLY A 126 -18.72 -1.13 -5.93
CA GLY A 126 -18.87 0.32 -6.07
C GLY A 126 -19.57 0.98 -4.88
N LEU A 127 -19.35 2.29 -4.70
CA LEU A 127 -19.87 3.03 -3.55
C LEU A 127 -21.40 3.05 -3.49
N VAL A 128 -22.10 3.11 -4.63
CA VAL A 128 -23.57 3.04 -4.69
C VAL A 128 -24.08 1.71 -4.14
N LYS A 129 -23.46 0.59 -4.55
CA LYS A 129 -23.79 -0.76 -4.05
C LYS A 129 -23.58 -0.86 -2.54
N PHE A 130 -22.47 -0.32 -2.05
CA PHE A 130 -22.16 -0.27 -0.62
C PHE A 130 -23.20 0.56 0.16
N LEU A 131 -23.54 1.75 -0.36
CA LEU A 131 -24.52 2.64 0.26
C LEU A 131 -25.94 2.06 0.25
N ALA A 132 -26.35 1.39 -0.83
CA ALA A 132 -27.66 0.74 -0.92
C ALA A 132 -27.85 -0.30 0.20
N ILE A 133 -26.85 -1.16 0.43
CA ILE A 133 -26.85 -2.13 1.53
C ILE A 133 -26.90 -1.42 2.88
N ARG A 134 -26.04 -0.43 3.08
CA ARG A 134 -25.91 0.27 4.36
C ARG A 134 -27.18 1.02 4.74
N LEU A 135 -27.77 1.75 3.80
CA LEU A 135 -29.01 2.51 4.02
C LEU A 135 -30.21 1.61 4.21
N TRP A 136 -30.23 0.42 3.60
CA TRP A 136 -31.25 -0.57 3.89
C TRP A 136 -31.20 -1.01 5.36
N TYR A 137 -30.02 -1.32 5.91
CA TYR A 137 -29.96 -1.61 7.35
C TYR A 137 -30.32 -0.39 8.20
N ALA A 138 -29.88 0.81 7.79
CA ALA A 138 -30.19 2.04 8.51
C ALA A 138 -31.71 2.30 8.61
N ARG A 139 -32.44 2.20 7.48
CA ARG A 139 -33.89 2.42 7.47
C ARG A 139 -34.63 1.41 8.34
N GLU A 140 -34.27 0.13 8.28
CA GLU A 140 -34.98 -0.92 9.00
C GLU A 140 -34.69 -0.88 10.51
N LEU A 141 -33.44 -0.63 10.91
CA LEU A 141 -33.06 -0.56 12.31
C LEU A 141 -33.55 0.73 12.98
N VAL A 142 -33.54 1.86 12.27
CA VAL A 142 -34.13 3.12 12.77
C VAL A 142 -35.64 2.99 12.89
N GLN A 143 -36.33 2.42 11.88
CA GLN A 143 -37.77 2.12 11.96
C GLN A 143 -38.10 1.25 13.16
N LYS A 144 -37.36 0.14 13.35
CA LYS A 144 -37.55 -0.75 14.49
C LYS A 144 -37.38 -0.02 15.82
N ALA A 145 -36.27 0.71 15.99
CA ALA A 145 -35.98 1.42 17.24
C ALA A 145 -37.03 2.49 17.54
N CYS A 146 -37.44 3.29 16.56
CA CYS A 146 -38.48 4.31 16.74
C CYS A 146 -39.85 3.68 17.05
N GLN A 147 -40.22 2.59 16.38
CA GLN A 147 -41.48 1.91 16.62
C GLN A 147 -41.55 1.28 18.02
N GLU A 148 -40.48 0.58 18.43
CA GLU A 148 -40.42 -0.08 19.75
C GLU A 148 -40.42 0.95 20.87
N GLN A 149 -39.53 1.95 20.78
CA GLN A 149 -39.26 2.90 21.86
C GLN A 149 -40.28 4.04 21.94
N LEU A 150 -40.72 4.56 20.79
CA LEU A 150 -41.57 5.76 20.72
C LEU A 150 -42.94 5.51 20.09
N GLY A 151 -43.13 4.41 19.36
CA GLY A 151 -44.37 4.15 18.63
C GLY A 151 -44.59 5.05 17.41
N ILE A 152 -43.51 5.64 16.89
CA ILE A 152 -43.54 6.51 15.70
C ILE A 152 -42.77 5.86 14.54
N GLU A 153 -43.00 6.37 13.33
CA GLU A 153 -42.20 6.01 12.16
C GLU A 153 -40.75 6.48 12.30
N GLY A 154 -39.81 5.67 11.81
CA GLY A 154 -38.37 5.95 11.75
C GLY A 154 -37.98 6.94 10.66
N ARG A 155 -38.82 7.92 10.37
CA ARG A 155 -38.59 8.97 9.39
C ARG A 155 -38.00 10.22 10.05
N TYR A 156 -37.19 10.97 9.30
CA TYR A 156 -36.53 12.19 9.78
C TYR A 156 -37.52 13.24 10.29
N ASP A 157 -38.61 13.46 9.56
CA ASP A 157 -39.68 14.40 9.91
C ASP A 157 -40.43 13.96 11.17
N ALA A 158 -40.82 12.68 11.26
CA ALA A 158 -41.49 12.12 12.44
C ALA A 158 -40.61 12.19 13.70
N VAL A 159 -39.34 11.81 13.59
CA VAL A 159 -38.37 11.90 14.70
C VAL A 159 -38.15 13.34 15.12
N THR A 160 -37.98 14.26 14.17
CA THR A 160 -37.76 15.69 14.46
C THR A 160 -39.00 16.34 15.08
N ALA A 161 -40.20 16.00 14.59
CA ALA A 161 -41.45 16.47 15.15
C ALA A 161 -41.65 15.96 16.57
N TYR A 162 -41.37 14.68 16.82
CA TYR A 162 -41.45 14.08 18.14
C TYR A 162 -40.50 14.76 19.13
N MET A 163 -39.25 15.01 18.71
CA MET A 163 -38.25 15.74 19.52
C MET A 163 -38.72 17.15 19.93
N ARG A 164 -39.42 17.85 19.02
CA ARG A 164 -39.97 19.18 19.30
C ARG A 164 -41.21 19.14 20.20
N ALA A 165 -42.04 18.10 20.06
CA ALA A 165 -43.26 17.93 20.83
C ALA A 165 -43.01 17.40 22.26
N HIS A 166 -41.93 16.63 22.46
CA HIS A 166 -41.58 16.01 23.75
C HIS A 166 -40.14 16.35 24.18
N PRO A 167 -39.79 17.64 24.32
CA PRO A 167 -38.42 18.06 24.60
C PRO A 167 -37.92 17.54 25.95
N GLU A 168 -38.79 17.40 26.96
CA GLU A 168 -38.44 16.91 28.29
C GLU A 168 -38.06 15.42 28.26
N GLU A 169 -38.87 14.59 27.59
CA GLU A 169 -38.60 13.17 27.41
C GLU A 169 -37.29 12.97 26.63
N TYR A 170 -37.16 13.67 25.50
CA TYR A 170 -35.97 13.57 24.66
C TYR A 170 -34.70 13.96 25.43
N TYR A 171 -34.75 15.06 26.19
CA TYR A 171 -33.63 15.51 27.01
C TYR A 171 -33.26 14.48 28.08
N LEU A 172 -34.22 14.00 28.88
CA LEU A 172 -33.98 13.07 29.98
C LEU A 172 -33.43 11.73 29.47
N ARG A 173 -33.96 11.20 28.37
CA ARG A 173 -33.46 9.98 27.73
C ARG A 173 -32.00 10.13 27.28
N ARG A 174 -31.61 11.27 26.69
CA ARG A 174 -30.21 11.53 26.33
C ARG A 174 -29.30 11.65 27.56
N GLN A 175 -29.74 12.34 28.62
CA GLN A 175 -28.95 12.41 29.86
C GLN A 175 -28.79 11.03 30.51
N ARG A 176 -29.82 10.18 30.42
CA ARG A 176 -29.78 8.79 30.89
C ARG A 176 -28.76 7.95 30.14
N VAL A 177 -28.72 8.03 28.80
CA VAL A 177 -27.76 7.29 27.96
C VAL A 177 -26.34 7.83 28.15
N ALA A 178 -26.18 9.15 28.28
CA ALA A 178 -24.89 9.78 28.55
C ALA A 178 -24.36 9.54 29.98
N GLY A 179 -25.11 8.84 30.85
CA GLY A 179 -24.69 8.53 32.22
C GLY A 179 -24.68 9.73 33.17
N ARG A 180 -25.43 10.80 32.86
CA ARG A 180 -25.40 12.07 33.61
C ARG A 180 -26.49 12.19 34.68
N LEU A 181 -27.48 11.30 34.68
CA LEU A 181 -28.54 11.28 35.69
C LEU A 181 -28.09 10.49 36.94
N PRO A 182 -28.37 10.97 38.16
CA PRO A 182 -28.23 10.18 39.38
C PRO A 182 -29.08 8.90 39.32
N ALA A 183 -28.66 7.83 39.99
CA ALA A 183 -29.28 6.50 39.92
C ALA A 183 -30.81 6.52 40.09
N LEU A 184 -31.33 7.25 41.08
CA LEU A 184 -32.77 7.35 41.34
C LEU A 184 -33.56 7.94 40.16
N TYR A 185 -33.02 8.99 39.52
CA TYR A 185 -33.63 9.62 38.34
C TYR A 185 -33.44 8.77 37.09
N ALA A 186 -32.31 8.05 36.99
CA ALA A 186 -32.05 7.14 35.90
C ALA A 186 -33.06 5.97 35.88
N GLU A 187 -33.33 5.36 37.03
CA GLU A 187 -34.34 4.31 37.20
C GLU A 187 -35.76 4.80 36.89
N GLU A 188 -36.08 6.04 37.28
CA GLU A 188 -37.39 6.62 37.02
C GLU A 188 -37.59 6.96 35.55
N VAL A 189 -36.55 7.47 34.87
CA VAL A 189 -36.54 7.66 33.42
C VAL A 189 -36.70 6.32 32.71
N ASP A 190 -35.99 5.27 33.15
CA ASP A 190 -36.14 3.93 32.60
C ASP A 190 -37.58 3.40 32.81
N ARG A 191 -38.17 3.63 33.98
CA ARG A 191 -39.56 3.25 34.28
C ARG A 191 -40.56 3.98 33.40
N LEU A 192 -40.44 5.30 33.26
CA LEU A 192 -41.29 6.11 32.39
C LEU A 192 -41.18 5.67 30.93
N ALA A 193 -39.96 5.38 30.47
CA ALA A 193 -39.69 4.87 29.14
C ALA A 193 -40.36 3.50 28.88
N HIS A 194 -40.25 2.56 29.83
CA HIS A 194 -40.85 1.22 29.70
C HIS A 194 -42.38 1.24 29.76
N GLN A 195 -42.96 2.06 30.64
CA GLN A 195 -44.41 2.13 30.84
C GLN A 195 -45.12 3.01 29.81
N LYS A 196 -44.38 3.73 28.95
CA LYS A 196 -44.92 4.74 28.01
C LYS A 196 -45.86 5.71 28.73
N SER A 197 -45.48 6.11 29.94
CA SER A 197 -46.31 6.86 30.88
C SER A 197 -46.10 8.37 30.76
N HIS A 198 -47.06 9.14 31.29
CA HIS A 198 -46.98 10.60 31.38
C HIS A 198 -46.26 10.99 32.68
N GLY A 199 -45.58 12.13 32.71
CA GLY A 199 -44.87 12.61 33.92
C GLY A 199 -43.43 13.06 33.71
N TRP A 200 -42.93 13.01 32.46
CA TRP A 200 -41.59 13.51 32.09
C TRP A 200 -41.30 14.93 32.59
N LYS A 201 -42.30 15.83 32.47
CA LYS A 201 -42.20 17.21 32.97
C LYS A 201 -42.01 17.26 34.48
N THR A 202 -42.80 16.50 35.24
CA THR A 202 -42.68 16.44 36.71
C THR A 202 -41.31 15.92 37.15
N VAL A 203 -40.80 14.88 36.48
CA VAL A 203 -39.45 14.35 36.76
C VAL A 203 -38.39 15.39 36.42
N LEU A 204 -38.53 16.08 35.29
CA LEU A 204 -37.60 17.15 34.90
C LEU A 204 -37.62 18.33 35.88
N ASP A 205 -38.80 18.76 36.33
CA ASP A 205 -38.96 19.88 37.26
C ASP A 205 -38.40 19.53 38.65
N ARG A 206 -38.60 18.28 39.11
CA ARG A 206 -37.98 17.80 40.35
C ARG A 206 -36.47 17.66 40.21
N TYR A 207 -35.99 17.12 39.09
CA TYR A 207 -34.56 17.07 38.77
C TYR A 207 -33.94 18.49 38.78
N ARG A 208 -34.63 19.47 38.20
CA ARG A 208 -34.24 20.88 38.21
C ARG A 208 -34.24 21.50 39.61
N THR A 209 -35.11 21.08 40.51
CA THR A 209 -35.18 21.65 41.86
C THR A 209 -34.20 20.99 42.84
N GLU A 210 -34.05 19.66 42.75
CA GLU A 210 -33.28 18.89 43.73
C GLU A 210 -31.82 18.67 43.31
N VAL A 211 -31.58 18.47 42.01
CA VAL A 211 -30.27 18.05 41.50
C VAL A 211 -29.50 19.24 40.94
N VAL A 212 -30.14 20.15 40.19
CA VAL A 212 -29.44 21.28 39.56
C VAL A 212 -28.76 22.20 40.60
N PRO A 213 -29.38 22.62 41.73
CA PRO A 213 -28.67 23.46 42.71
C PRO A 213 -27.48 22.75 43.37
N ARG A 214 -27.57 21.43 43.53
CA ARG A 214 -26.46 20.60 44.03
C ARG A 214 -25.35 20.50 43.00
N GLN A 215 -25.69 20.33 41.72
CA GLN A 215 -24.75 20.37 40.60
C GLN A 215 -24.10 21.74 40.47
N GLU A 216 -24.83 22.84 40.63
CA GLU A 216 -24.28 24.20 40.64
C GLU A 216 -23.32 24.40 41.81
N THR A 217 -23.67 23.92 43.01
CA THR A 217 -22.77 23.98 44.17
C THR A 217 -21.51 23.15 43.94
N ALA A 218 -21.66 21.95 43.38
CA ALA A 218 -20.54 21.10 43.00
C ALA A 218 -19.67 21.74 41.91
N ALA A 219 -20.28 22.39 40.91
CA ALA A 219 -19.61 23.12 39.84
C ALA A 219 -18.84 24.32 40.39
N ARG A 220 -19.43 25.12 41.30
CA ARG A 220 -18.73 26.21 42.00
C ARG A 220 -17.54 25.70 42.81
N ARG A 221 -17.70 24.59 43.53
CA ARG A 221 -16.57 23.93 44.24
C ARG A 221 -15.50 23.43 43.27
N GLY A 222 -15.91 22.87 42.13
CA GLY A 222 -15.01 22.44 41.06
C GLY A 222 -14.23 23.62 40.45
N ALA A 223 -14.91 24.72 40.14
CA ALA A 223 -14.31 25.95 39.66
C ALA A 223 -13.33 26.54 40.69
N ALA A 224 -13.69 26.58 41.97
CA ALA A 224 -12.79 26.99 43.04
C ALA A 224 -11.53 26.12 43.11
N ARG A 225 -11.66 24.79 42.99
CA ARG A 225 -10.50 23.87 42.93
C ARG A 225 -9.63 24.13 41.70
N LYS A 226 -10.23 24.36 40.53
CA LYS A 226 -9.53 24.71 39.28
C LYS A 226 -8.72 26.00 39.45
N LEU A 227 -9.34 27.04 40.01
CA LEU A 227 -8.70 28.34 40.29
C LEU A 227 -7.55 28.20 41.30
N LEU A 228 -7.74 27.43 42.37
CA LEU A 228 -6.68 27.16 43.34
C LEU A 228 -5.52 26.37 42.72
N ALA A 229 -5.81 25.40 41.85
CA ALA A 229 -4.79 24.67 41.12
C ALA A 229 -4.03 25.58 40.14
N LEU A 230 -4.73 26.45 39.41
CA LEU A 230 -4.14 27.44 38.53
C LEU A 230 -3.23 28.41 39.30
N ALA A 231 -3.69 28.94 40.43
CA ALA A 231 -2.87 29.80 41.28
C ALA A 231 -1.60 29.10 41.78
N ARG A 232 -1.68 27.82 42.17
CA ARG A 232 -0.50 27.04 42.53
C ARG A 232 0.47 26.86 41.35
N SER A 233 -0.04 26.55 40.16
CA SER A 233 0.79 26.36 38.96
C SER A 233 1.46 27.64 38.47
N LEU A 234 0.83 28.80 38.70
CA LEU A 234 1.34 30.12 38.35
C LEU A 234 2.05 30.83 39.51
N GLU A 235 2.20 30.15 40.66
CA GLU A 235 2.79 30.70 41.88
C GLU A 235 2.11 32.00 42.38
N ILE A 236 0.80 32.12 42.18
CA ILE A 236 -0.04 33.24 42.65
C ILE A 236 -0.56 32.95 44.07
N ASP A 237 -0.51 33.95 44.95
CA ASP A 237 -1.08 33.83 46.30
C ASP A 237 -2.61 33.64 46.25
N THR A 238 -3.10 32.60 46.91
CA THR A 238 -4.53 32.28 47.01
C THR A 238 -5.36 33.36 47.70
N ALA A 239 -4.76 34.22 48.53
CA ALA A 239 -5.46 35.35 49.12
C ALA A 239 -5.96 36.34 48.06
N GLN A 240 -5.18 36.56 46.99
CA GLN A 240 -5.55 37.46 45.89
C GLN A 240 -6.78 36.94 45.11
N LEU A 241 -6.98 35.62 45.06
CA LEU A 241 -8.18 35.04 44.44
C LEU A 241 -9.45 35.30 45.28
N ALA A 242 -9.33 35.40 46.60
CA ALA A 242 -10.48 35.67 47.47
C ALA A 242 -10.93 37.14 47.38
N ASP A 243 -9.98 38.04 47.14
CA ASP A 243 -10.23 39.48 46.98
C ASP A 243 -10.62 39.86 45.54
N ALA A 244 -10.47 38.95 44.57
CA ALA A 244 -10.83 39.18 43.17
C ALA A 244 -12.35 39.29 42.97
N SER A 245 -12.76 40.09 41.97
CA SER A 245 -14.17 40.24 41.67
C SER A 245 -14.77 38.93 41.11
N PRO A 246 -16.07 38.65 41.36
CA PRO A 246 -16.73 37.48 40.77
C PRO A 246 -16.67 37.46 39.23
N ALA A 247 -16.62 38.62 38.59
CA ALA A 247 -16.50 38.74 37.14
C ALA A 247 -15.14 38.25 36.66
N ASP A 248 -14.05 38.64 37.34
CA ASP A 248 -12.69 38.22 36.99
C ASP A 248 -12.47 36.72 37.23
N LEU A 249 -12.95 36.21 38.37
CA LEU A 249 -12.90 34.77 38.68
C LEU A 249 -13.69 33.97 37.64
N LYS A 250 -14.87 34.46 37.24
CA LYS A 250 -15.65 33.84 36.16
C LYS A 250 -14.88 33.88 34.84
N GLN A 251 -14.26 35.00 34.49
CA GLN A 251 -13.48 35.12 33.26
C GLN A 251 -12.30 34.13 33.21
N MET A 252 -11.60 33.92 34.34
CA MET A 252 -10.54 32.92 34.45
C MET A 252 -11.08 31.50 34.27
N VAL A 253 -12.21 31.16 34.89
CA VAL A 253 -12.87 29.86 34.69
C VAL A 253 -13.31 29.69 33.25
N ASP A 254 -13.92 30.72 32.65
CA ASP A 254 -14.36 30.71 31.26
C ASP A 254 -13.16 30.50 30.31
N TRP A 255 -11.99 31.09 30.57
CA TRP A 255 -10.77 30.81 29.80
C TRP A 255 -10.29 29.37 29.94
N MET A 256 -10.32 28.81 31.15
CA MET A 256 -9.98 27.40 31.37
C MET A 256 -10.97 26.45 30.68
N GLU A 257 -12.25 26.82 30.62
CA GLU A 257 -13.30 26.02 29.96
C GLU A 257 -13.32 26.20 28.45
N ALA A 258 -12.90 27.37 27.95
CA ALA A 258 -12.66 27.63 26.53
C ALA A 258 -11.46 26.84 25.98
N PHE A 259 -10.67 26.22 26.85
CA PHE A 259 -9.61 25.28 26.47
C PHE A 259 -9.93 23.87 27.00
N PRO A 260 -10.93 23.19 26.42
CA PRO A 260 -11.37 21.87 26.87
C PRO A 260 -10.27 20.81 26.66
N GLU A 261 -10.37 19.69 27.37
CA GLU A 261 -9.43 18.57 27.28
C GLU A 261 -9.23 18.04 25.85
N SER A 262 -10.26 18.15 24.99
CA SER A 262 -10.17 17.82 23.57
C SER A 262 -9.10 18.63 22.83
N ASP A 263 -8.81 19.85 23.29
CA ASP A 263 -7.91 20.79 22.65
C ASP A 263 -6.51 20.73 23.26
N HIS A 264 -6.36 20.06 24.41
CA HIS A 264 -5.06 19.88 25.08
C HIS A 264 -4.12 19.07 24.20
N GLY A 265 -4.60 17.97 23.62
CA GLY A 265 -3.81 17.11 22.72
C GLY A 265 -3.16 17.89 21.56
N PRO A 266 -3.94 18.65 20.76
CA PRO A 266 -3.40 19.50 19.70
C PRO A 266 -2.35 20.53 20.16
N VAL A 267 -2.51 21.16 21.32
CA VAL A 267 -1.54 22.14 21.82
C VAL A 267 -0.25 21.47 22.29
N TRP A 268 -0.35 20.35 23.03
CA TRP A 268 0.81 19.58 23.42
C TRP A 268 1.56 19.02 22.22
N LEU A 269 0.84 18.60 21.17
CA LEU A 269 1.44 18.19 19.90
C LEU A 269 2.20 19.34 19.24
N LYS A 270 1.61 20.53 19.13
CA LYS A 270 2.30 21.73 18.60
C LYS A 270 3.55 22.09 19.38
N ALA A 271 3.49 22.03 20.72
CA ALA A 271 4.64 22.31 21.57
C ALA A 271 5.75 21.26 21.38
N PHE A 272 5.39 19.98 21.28
CA PHE A 272 6.31 18.89 20.99
C PHE A 272 7.00 19.05 19.61
N GLU A 273 6.22 19.39 18.57
CA GLU A 273 6.72 19.64 17.22
C GLU A 273 7.65 20.85 17.18
N ALA A 274 7.26 21.97 17.80
CA ALA A 274 8.08 23.19 17.87
C ALA A 274 9.42 22.91 18.58
N GLY A 275 9.40 22.23 19.73
CA GLY A 275 10.63 21.88 20.46
C GLY A 275 11.55 20.91 19.72
N TYR A 276 11.01 20.10 18.79
CA TYR A 276 11.83 19.31 17.88
C TYR A 276 12.42 20.17 16.76
N GLN A 277 11.61 21.03 16.13
CA GLN A 277 12.03 21.95 15.06
C GLN A 277 13.17 22.86 15.53
N ASP A 278 13.04 23.48 16.70
CA ASP A 278 14.06 24.38 17.26
C ASP A 278 15.40 23.66 17.48
N ARG A 279 15.37 22.44 17.99
CA ARG A 279 16.59 21.62 18.17
C ARG A 279 17.22 21.25 16.83
N LEU A 280 16.41 20.81 15.87
CA LEU A 280 16.89 20.40 14.54
C LEU A 280 17.52 21.59 13.80
N LEU A 281 16.83 22.73 13.76
CA LEU A 281 17.33 23.97 13.15
C LEU A 281 18.59 24.46 13.86
N GLY A 282 18.64 24.38 15.19
CA GLY A 282 19.84 24.69 15.97
C GLY A 282 21.02 23.80 15.59
N THR A 283 20.82 22.49 15.40
CA THR A 283 21.87 21.55 14.98
C THR A 283 22.38 21.85 13.58
N ILE A 284 21.50 22.08 12.61
CA ILE A 284 21.87 22.44 11.23
C ILE A 284 22.63 23.77 11.21
N THR A 285 22.16 24.78 11.96
CA THR A 285 22.80 26.10 12.02
C THR A 285 24.20 26.03 12.61
N ARG A 286 24.37 25.30 13.72
CA ARG A 286 25.69 25.08 14.35
C ARG A 286 26.65 24.36 13.41
N ALA A 287 26.18 23.31 12.75
CA ALA A 287 26.97 22.56 11.78
C ALA A 287 27.44 23.42 10.62
N ARG A 288 26.54 24.24 10.06
CA ARG A 288 26.87 25.16 8.97
C ARG A 288 27.88 26.22 9.39
N ALA A 289 27.77 26.73 10.62
CA ALA A 289 28.75 27.67 11.16
C ALA A 289 30.13 27.02 11.35
N ALA A 290 30.19 25.76 11.79
CA ALA A 290 31.43 25.02 11.97
C ALA A 290 32.11 24.64 10.64
N SER A 291 31.32 24.41 9.59
CA SER A 291 31.81 24.03 8.24
C SER A 291 32.10 25.23 7.33
N ALA A 292 31.94 26.46 7.80
CA ALA A 292 32.25 27.65 7.00
C ALA A 292 33.77 27.72 6.75
N PRO A 293 34.23 27.75 5.49
CA PRO A 293 35.65 27.86 5.20
C PRO A 293 36.21 29.17 5.76
N PRO A 294 37.44 29.20 6.31
CA PRO A 294 38.11 30.46 6.63
C PRO A 294 38.23 31.29 5.35
N ALA A 295 38.08 32.61 5.47
CA ALA A 295 37.92 33.57 4.37
C ALA A 295 39.14 33.72 3.41
N SER A 296 40.06 32.75 3.35
CA SER A 296 41.35 32.87 2.67
C SER A 296 41.77 31.72 1.75
N ASP A 297 40.93 30.71 1.46
CA ASP A 297 41.30 29.61 0.55
C ASP A 297 40.34 29.48 -0.65
N GLU A 298 40.32 30.49 -1.53
CA GLU A 298 39.57 30.46 -2.80
C GLU A 298 40.20 29.56 -3.90
N LYS A 299 41.16 28.69 -3.56
CA LYS A 299 41.85 27.82 -4.54
C LYS A 299 42.01 26.36 -4.12
N GLN A 300 41.05 25.78 -3.42
CA GLN A 300 40.95 24.31 -3.40
C GLN A 300 40.34 23.85 -4.73
N GLY A 301 41.18 23.29 -5.60
CA GLY A 301 40.73 22.70 -6.86
C GLY A 301 39.70 21.59 -6.63
N PHE A 302 38.74 21.46 -7.54
CA PHE A 302 37.72 20.40 -7.48
C PHE A 302 38.39 19.03 -7.39
N VAL A 303 38.23 18.34 -6.26
CA VAL A 303 38.67 16.96 -6.08
C VAL A 303 37.50 16.05 -6.46
N ARG A 304 37.64 15.34 -7.58
CA ARG A 304 36.62 14.40 -8.04
C ARG A 304 36.44 13.28 -7.02
N PRO A 305 35.22 13.06 -6.48
CA PRO A 305 34.97 11.96 -5.54
C PRO A 305 35.20 10.61 -6.22
N HIS A 306 35.53 9.60 -5.41
CA HIS A 306 35.68 8.22 -5.87
C HIS A 306 34.34 7.66 -6.37
N SER A 307 33.26 7.90 -5.63
CA SER A 307 31.90 7.53 -6.01
C SER A 307 30.88 8.57 -5.57
N GLN A 308 29.79 8.67 -6.33
CA GLN A 308 28.59 9.41 -5.96
C GLN A 308 27.44 8.41 -5.87
N SER A 309 26.75 8.36 -4.73
CA SER A 309 25.71 7.35 -4.48
C SER A 309 24.39 8.02 -4.12
N VAL A 310 23.37 7.80 -4.93
CA VAL A 310 22.01 8.30 -4.70
C VAL A 310 21.21 7.22 -3.98
N PHE A 311 20.85 7.49 -2.73
CA PHE A 311 20.03 6.60 -1.91
C PHE A 311 18.57 7.06 -1.91
N CYS A 312 17.66 6.18 -1.51
CA CYS A 312 16.31 6.58 -1.18
C CYS A 312 16.31 7.66 -0.08
N ILE A 313 15.34 8.59 -0.12
CA ILE A 313 15.13 9.59 0.94
C ILE A 313 14.82 8.98 2.31
N ASP A 314 14.53 7.68 2.36
CA ASP A 314 14.19 6.91 3.55
C ASP A 314 15.08 7.23 4.76
N VAL A 315 14.47 7.42 5.92
CA VAL A 315 15.15 7.78 7.17
C VAL A 315 16.21 6.74 7.58
N ARG A 316 16.05 5.48 7.18
CA ARG A 316 16.99 4.39 7.45
C ARG A 316 18.25 4.51 6.59
N SER A 317 18.19 5.26 5.50
CA SER A 317 19.35 5.57 4.65
C SER A 317 20.21 6.69 5.24
N GLU A 318 19.70 7.53 6.16
CA GLU A 318 20.48 8.60 6.79
C GLU A 318 21.76 8.10 7.47
N PRO A 319 21.70 7.17 8.45
CA PRO A 319 22.92 6.69 9.11
C PRO A 319 23.86 6.01 8.11
N PHE A 320 23.32 5.24 7.15
CA PHE A 320 24.12 4.58 6.12
C PHE A 320 24.92 5.58 5.27
N ARG A 321 24.25 6.64 4.81
CA ARG A 321 24.87 7.70 4.01
C ARG A 321 25.97 8.41 4.79
N ARG A 322 25.72 8.76 6.05
CA ARG A 322 26.71 9.38 6.93
C ARG A 322 27.94 8.49 7.12
N HIS A 323 27.74 7.19 7.37
CA HIS A 323 28.84 6.24 7.50
C HIS A 323 29.61 6.05 6.18
N LEU A 324 28.93 5.97 5.03
CA LEU A 324 29.59 5.84 3.72
C LEU A 324 30.46 7.04 3.36
N GLU A 325 30.03 8.26 3.70
CA GLU A 325 30.81 9.47 3.50
C GLU A 325 32.02 9.54 4.45
N SER A 326 31.99 8.82 5.58
CA SER A 326 33.10 8.76 6.53
C SER A 326 34.17 7.71 6.17
N THR A 327 33.83 6.71 5.34
CA THR A 327 34.75 5.59 5.01
C THR A 327 35.69 5.87 3.84
N GLY A 328 35.40 6.88 3.02
CA GLY A 328 36.21 7.21 1.84
C GLY A 328 35.77 8.50 1.17
N ALA A 329 36.35 8.80 0.00
CA ALA A 329 35.97 9.95 -0.84
C ALA A 329 34.65 9.69 -1.57
N ASN A 330 33.58 9.42 -0.82
CA ASN A 330 32.24 9.13 -1.32
C ASN A 330 31.32 10.32 -1.05
N GLU A 331 30.46 10.63 -2.00
CA GLU A 331 29.40 11.62 -1.86
C GLU A 331 28.04 10.94 -1.94
N THR A 332 27.06 11.41 -1.17
CA THR A 332 25.71 10.84 -1.21
C THR A 332 24.63 11.86 -1.49
N TYR A 333 23.61 11.40 -2.22
CA TYR A 333 22.41 12.16 -2.50
C TYR A 333 21.20 11.39 -2.01
N GLY A 334 20.12 12.10 -1.70
CA GLY A 334 18.86 11.49 -1.32
C GLY A 334 17.79 11.81 -2.35
N PHE A 335 17.13 10.80 -2.89
CA PHE A 335 16.06 10.98 -3.88
C PHE A 335 14.95 9.95 -3.66
N ALA A 336 13.73 10.20 -4.11
CA ALA A 336 12.65 9.24 -3.93
C ALA A 336 12.99 7.92 -4.63
N GLY A 337 12.76 6.77 -3.99
CA GLY A 337 13.26 5.47 -4.45
C GLY A 337 12.79 4.99 -5.83
N PHE A 338 11.77 5.63 -6.41
CA PHE A 338 11.35 5.36 -7.79
C PHE A 338 12.22 6.09 -8.85
N PHE A 339 13.08 7.03 -8.42
CA PHE A 339 14.03 7.78 -9.23
C PHE A 339 13.46 8.39 -10.53
N ALA A 340 12.26 8.97 -10.46
CA ALA A 340 11.51 9.49 -11.61
C ALA A 340 11.08 8.44 -12.66
N ALA A 341 11.42 7.16 -12.47
CA ALA A 341 11.05 6.06 -13.34
C ALA A 341 9.72 5.43 -12.90
N PHE A 342 8.59 5.98 -13.38
CA PHE A 342 7.25 5.43 -13.13
C PHE A 342 7.01 4.16 -13.96
N ILE A 343 7.35 2.99 -13.41
CA ILE A 343 7.28 1.70 -14.11
C ILE A 343 6.30 0.73 -13.47
N ARG A 344 5.67 -0.08 -14.32
CA ARG A 344 5.09 -1.34 -13.92
C ARG A 344 6.09 -2.45 -14.25
N TYR A 345 6.48 -3.23 -13.25
CA TYR A 345 7.60 -4.18 -13.34
C TYR A 345 7.14 -5.63 -13.26
N ARG A 346 7.61 -6.46 -14.20
CA ARG A 346 7.47 -7.92 -14.14
C ARG A 346 8.82 -8.59 -13.98
N ALA A 347 9.03 -9.22 -12.83
CA ALA A 347 10.22 -10.05 -12.60
C ALA A 347 10.20 -11.31 -13.47
N TRP A 348 11.39 -11.83 -13.79
CA TRP A 348 11.48 -13.05 -14.59
C TRP A 348 10.90 -14.25 -13.85
N GLY A 349 10.02 -15.02 -14.51
CA GLY A 349 9.37 -16.19 -13.93
C GLY A 349 8.20 -15.88 -12.97
N LYS A 350 7.82 -14.61 -12.81
CA LYS A 350 6.61 -14.19 -12.08
C LYS A 350 5.47 -13.90 -13.06
N GLU A 351 4.26 -14.23 -12.66
CA GLU A 351 3.05 -14.00 -13.46
C GLU A 351 2.45 -12.60 -13.24
N HIS A 352 2.67 -12.03 -12.05
CA HIS A 352 2.09 -10.76 -11.64
C HIS A 352 3.06 -9.59 -11.82
N ASP A 353 2.48 -8.45 -12.18
CA ASP A 353 3.17 -7.17 -12.25
C ASP A 353 3.19 -6.49 -10.87
N THR A 354 4.22 -5.68 -10.63
CA THR A 354 4.35 -4.83 -9.44
C THR A 354 4.39 -3.36 -9.89
N GLU A 355 3.71 -2.50 -9.16
CA GLU A 355 3.71 -1.06 -9.41
C GLU A 355 4.83 -0.40 -8.61
N GLN A 356 5.76 0.25 -9.30
CA GLN A 356 7.00 0.76 -8.71
C GLN A 356 6.97 2.29 -8.62
N PHE A 357 5.87 2.82 -8.08
CA PHE A 357 5.60 4.26 -7.94
C PHE A 357 4.62 4.54 -6.79
N PRO A 358 4.52 5.80 -6.29
CA PRO A 358 3.56 6.15 -5.26
C PRO A 358 2.11 6.02 -5.77
N VAL A 359 1.18 5.63 -4.89
CA VAL A 359 -0.24 5.33 -5.20
C VAL A 359 -0.98 6.48 -5.93
N ILE A 360 -0.49 7.72 -5.82
CA ILE A 360 -1.09 8.90 -6.46
C ILE A 360 -0.79 8.97 -7.97
N MET A 361 0.24 8.26 -8.43
CA MET A 361 0.71 8.28 -9.81
C MET A 361 0.22 7.06 -10.59
N ARG A 362 0.32 7.08 -11.92
CA ARG A 362 0.05 5.93 -12.79
C ARG A 362 1.24 5.67 -13.70
N ALA A 363 1.65 4.40 -13.82
CA ALA A 363 2.69 4.02 -14.78
C ALA A 363 2.21 4.21 -16.22
N LYS A 364 3.10 4.76 -17.04
CA LYS A 364 2.93 4.79 -18.50
C LYS A 364 3.63 3.63 -19.19
N ASN A 365 4.72 3.14 -18.59
CA ASN A 365 5.62 2.17 -19.20
C ASN A 365 5.71 0.89 -18.36
N GLU A 366 5.74 -0.25 -19.05
CA GLU A 366 5.96 -1.58 -18.49
C GLU A 366 7.41 -2.00 -18.74
N VAL A 367 8.06 -2.58 -17.73
CA VAL A 367 9.42 -3.12 -17.85
C VAL A 367 9.42 -4.57 -17.40
N ARG A 368 9.96 -5.44 -18.26
CA ARG A 368 10.06 -6.87 -17.98
C ARG A 368 11.51 -7.26 -17.80
N GLU A 369 11.72 -8.14 -16.83
CA GLU A 369 13.00 -8.78 -16.64
C GLU A 369 13.07 -10.05 -17.49
N ILE A 370 14.13 -10.14 -18.30
CA ILE A 370 14.39 -11.24 -19.22
C ILE A 370 15.80 -11.80 -19.00
N PRO A 371 16.03 -13.11 -19.22
CA PRO A 371 17.37 -13.66 -19.14
C PRO A 371 18.23 -13.11 -20.29
N ARG A 372 19.52 -12.93 -20.04
CA ARG A 372 20.45 -12.47 -21.10
C ARG A 372 20.61 -13.54 -22.18
N SER A 373 20.70 -13.11 -23.43
CA SER A 373 20.66 -13.96 -24.63
C SER A 373 21.75 -15.04 -24.69
N TYR A 374 22.92 -14.82 -24.08
CA TYR A 374 24.00 -15.81 -24.05
C TYR A 374 23.77 -16.97 -23.07
N LEU A 375 22.66 -16.99 -22.31
CA LEU A 375 22.34 -18.02 -21.31
C LEU A 375 21.22 -18.99 -21.72
N ASP A 376 20.80 -18.99 -23.00
CA ASP A 376 19.67 -19.81 -23.49
C ASP A 376 19.74 -21.30 -23.10
N HIS A 377 20.94 -21.90 -23.09
CA HIS A 377 21.14 -23.29 -22.69
C HIS A 377 20.94 -23.55 -21.18
N VAL A 378 21.14 -22.56 -20.30
CA VAL A 378 20.90 -22.71 -18.85
C VAL A 378 19.47 -22.28 -18.47
N VAL A 379 18.84 -21.43 -19.26
CA VAL A 379 17.43 -21.03 -19.12
C VAL A 379 16.48 -22.24 -19.24
N SER A 380 16.73 -23.15 -20.19
CA SER A 380 15.90 -24.36 -20.37
C SER A 380 15.97 -25.30 -19.15
N LYS A 381 17.17 -25.51 -18.59
CA LYS A 381 17.38 -26.31 -17.37
C LYS A 381 16.73 -25.67 -16.14
N HIS A 382 16.84 -24.35 -16.00
CA HIS A 382 16.22 -23.61 -14.90
C HIS A 382 14.69 -23.66 -14.96
N LYS A 383 14.11 -23.47 -16.16
CA LYS A 383 12.65 -23.53 -16.37
C LYS A 383 12.08 -24.90 -16.05
N SER A 384 12.76 -25.99 -16.45
CA SER A 384 12.35 -27.37 -16.13
C SER A 384 12.38 -27.65 -14.62
N ARG A 385 13.46 -27.28 -13.93
CA ARG A 385 13.60 -27.50 -12.48
C ARG A 385 12.64 -26.65 -11.66
N THR A 386 12.41 -25.40 -12.06
CA THR A 386 11.44 -24.51 -11.39
C THR A 386 10.01 -25.04 -11.53
N LYS A 387 9.64 -25.54 -12.73
CA LYS A 387 8.35 -26.21 -12.95
C LYS A 387 8.17 -27.44 -12.07
N MET A 388 9.20 -28.25 -11.85
CA MET A 388 9.11 -29.39 -10.92
C MET A 388 8.84 -28.96 -9.48
N VAL A 389 9.53 -27.92 -9.00
CA VAL A 389 9.31 -27.37 -7.66
C VAL A 389 7.88 -26.81 -7.53
N HIS A 390 7.42 -26.08 -8.54
CA HIS A 390 6.07 -25.51 -8.56
C HIS A 390 5.00 -26.59 -8.60
N ALA A 391 5.16 -27.61 -9.45
CA ALA A 391 4.26 -28.76 -9.51
C ALA A 391 4.19 -29.52 -8.17
N GLY A 392 5.31 -29.68 -7.47
CA GLY A 392 5.32 -30.26 -6.12
C GLY A 392 4.55 -29.41 -5.11
N HIS A 393 4.65 -28.08 -5.20
CA HIS A 393 3.91 -27.16 -4.33
C HIS A 393 2.40 -27.14 -4.64
N THR A 394 2.03 -27.14 -5.91
CA THR A 394 0.63 -27.22 -6.36
C THR A 394 -0.01 -28.53 -5.94
N LEU A 395 0.66 -29.67 -6.12
CA LEU A 395 0.16 -30.97 -5.64
C LEU A 395 -0.09 -30.96 -4.12
N LEU A 396 0.83 -30.37 -3.33
CA LEU A 396 0.64 -30.19 -1.90
C LEU A 396 -0.52 -29.25 -1.55
N HIS A 397 -0.82 -28.27 -2.40
CA HIS A 397 -1.94 -27.35 -2.22
C HIS A 397 -3.27 -28.03 -2.53
N ASP A 398 -3.37 -28.74 -3.66
CA ASP A 398 -4.54 -29.50 -4.08
C ASP A 398 -4.87 -30.62 -3.07
N LEU A 399 -3.85 -31.21 -2.46
CA LEU A 399 -4.02 -32.21 -1.38
C LEU A 399 -4.65 -31.62 -0.10
N LYS A 400 -4.58 -30.31 0.14
CA LYS A 400 -5.26 -29.65 1.27
C LYS A 400 -6.76 -29.44 1.04
N GLU A 401 -7.22 -29.49 -0.21
CA GLU A 401 -8.62 -29.23 -0.56
C GLU A 401 -9.54 -30.43 -0.31
N ASN A 402 -8.98 -31.60 -0.01
CA ASN A 402 -9.72 -32.81 0.33
C ASN A 402 -9.79 -33.01 1.86
N VAL A 403 -10.93 -33.48 2.38
CA VAL A 403 -11.17 -33.60 3.83
C VAL A 403 -10.31 -34.69 4.50
N VAL A 404 -9.89 -35.71 3.74
CA VAL A 404 -9.21 -36.92 4.27
C VAL A 404 -7.69 -36.84 4.12
N THR A 405 -7.20 -36.21 3.06
CA THR A 405 -5.77 -36.14 2.72
C THR A 405 -4.90 -35.40 3.75
N PRO A 406 -5.34 -34.35 4.46
CA PRO A 406 -4.56 -33.71 5.52
C PRO A 406 -4.15 -34.68 6.63
N TYR A 407 -5.01 -35.64 7.01
CA TYR A 407 -4.72 -36.61 8.07
C TYR A 407 -3.56 -37.55 7.69
N VAL A 408 -3.60 -38.12 6.48
CA VAL A 408 -2.54 -39.01 5.96
C VAL A 408 -1.25 -38.22 5.65
N MET A 409 -1.40 -36.99 5.17
CA MET A 409 -0.28 -36.12 4.81
C MET A 409 0.51 -35.67 6.05
N VAL A 410 -0.17 -35.35 7.16
CA VAL A 410 0.49 -34.94 8.41
C VAL A 410 1.34 -36.10 8.97
N GLU A 411 0.83 -37.32 8.97
CA GLU A 411 1.58 -38.49 9.47
C GLU A 411 2.76 -38.86 8.56
N SER A 412 2.58 -38.79 7.24
CA SER A 412 3.59 -39.24 6.27
C SER A 412 4.63 -38.18 5.93
N LEU A 413 4.22 -36.91 5.83
CA LEU A 413 5.08 -35.79 5.40
C LEU A 413 5.41 -34.81 6.53
N GLY A 414 4.68 -34.83 7.65
CA GLY A 414 4.87 -33.88 8.76
C GLY A 414 6.30 -33.86 9.32
N TRP A 415 6.97 -35.02 9.39
CA TRP A 415 8.37 -35.11 9.83
C TRP A 415 9.34 -34.33 8.93
N PHE A 416 9.06 -34.22 7.62
CA PHE A 416 9.84 -33.41 6.69
C PHE A 416 9.62 -31.90 6.90
N TYR A 417 8.47 -31.48 7.43
CA TYR A 417 8.23 -30.09 7.84
C TYR A 417 8.88 -29.76 9.20
N GLY A 418 9.06 -30.76 10.07
CA GLY A 418 9.76 -30.60 11.35
C GLY A 418 11.20 -30.10 11.19
N LEU A 419 11.97 -30.65 10.23
CA LEU A 419 13.36 -30.25 9.99
C LEU A 419 13.52 -28.75 9.64
N PRO A 420 12.76 -28.17 8.69
CA PRO A 420 12.68 -26.72 8.48
C PRO A 420 12.30 -25.95 9.73
N ILE A 421 11.31 -26.40 10.51
CA ILE A 421 10.85 -25.68 11.72
C ILE A 421 11.96 -25.63 12.76
N PHE A 422 12.61 -26.76 13.07
CA PHE A 422 13.73 -26.81 14.00
C PHE A 422 14.93 -25.97 13.49
N GLY A 423 15.24 -26.06 12.19
CA GLY A 423 16.30 -25.28 11.57
C GLY A 423 16.05 -23.78 11.63
N LYS A 424 14.86 -23.33 11.24
CA LYS A 424 14.43 -21.93 11.29
C LYS A 424 14.35 -21.39 12.72
N THR A 425 13.99 -22.22 13.69
CA THR A 425 13.80 -21.79 15.09
C THR A 425 15.13 -21.74 15.85
N LEU A 426 15.94 -22.80 15.78
CA LEU A 426 17.14 -22.92 16.62
C LEU A 426 18.37 -22.30 15.96
N LEU A 427 18.47 -22.37 14.63
CA LEU A 427 19.66 -21.98 13.87
C LEU A 427 19.30 -21.19 12.58
N PRO A 428 18.51 -20.11 12.67
CA PRO A 428 17.93 -19.43 11.51
C PRO A 428 18.97 -19.01 10.46
N SER A 429 20.10 -18.44 10.91
CA SER A 429 21.16 -17.99 10.00
C SER A 429 21.89 -19.12 9.28
N LEU A 430 22.11 -20.26 9.96
CA LEU A 430 22.74 -21.44 9.36
C LEU A 430 21.78 -22.12 8.40
N TYR A 431 20.51 -22.26 8.81
CA TYR A 431 19.46 -22.80 7.98
C TYR A 431 19.32 -22.01 6.69
N ARG A 432 19.19 -20.67 6.76
CA ARG A 432 19.10 -19.80 5.58
C ARG A 432 20.31 -19.96 4.65
N ARG A 433 21.54 -19.95 5.19
CA ARG A 433 22.77 -20.17 4.38
C ARG A 433 22.76 -21.53 3.67
N TRP A 434 22.35 -22.59 4.36
CA TRP A 434 22.29 -23.93 3.80
C TRP A 434 21.19 -24.05 2.74
N THR A 435 20.00 -23.50 2.98
CA THR A 435 18.92 -23.48 2.00
C THR A 435 19.26 -22.64 0.78
N ASP A 436 19.93 -21.50 0.94
CA ASP A 436 20.38 -20.66 -0.17
C ASP A 436 21.45 -21.36 -1.00
N TRP A 437 22.38 -22.05 -0.34
CA TRP A 437 23.38 -22.87 -1.00
C TRP A 437 22.74 -24.02 -1.81
N LEU A 438 21.83 -24.78 -1.20
CA LEU A 438 21.07 -25.81 -1.90
C LEU A 438 20.28 -25.23 -3.08
N ARG A 439 19.57 -24.12 -2.86
CA ARG A 439 18.80 -23.44 -3.90
C ARG A 439 19.70 -23.02 -5.06
N ARG A 440 20.90 -22.49 -4.80
CA ARG A 440 21.87 -22.12 -5.85
C ARG A 440 22.38 -23.32 -6.66
N ILE A 441 22.54 -24.48 -6.03
CA ILE A 441 22.95 -25.72 -6.71
C ILE A 441 21.82 -26.27 -7.58
N PHE A 442 20.60 -26.34 -7.03
CA PHE A 442 19.43 -26.87 -7.74
C PHE A 442 18.92 -25.90 -8.80
N VAL A 443 18.94 -24.60 -8.52
CA VAL A 443 18.39 -23.51 -9.32
C VAL A 443 19.43 -22.38 -9.40
N PRO A 444 20.41 -22.48 -10.31
CA PRO A 444 21.45 -21.46 -10.43
C PRO A 444 20.84 -20.11 -10.82
N SER A 445 21.36 -19.03 -10.23
CA SER A 445 20.97 -17.66 -10.55
C SER A 445 21.34 -17.34 -12.00
N ILE A 446 20.38 -16.82 -12.75
CA ILE A 446 20.58 -16.40 -14.13
C ILE A 446 20.79 -14.89 -14.15
N ALA A 447 21.80 -14.43 -14.87
CA ALA A 447 21.97 -13.00 -15.13
C ALA A 447 20.82 -12.52 -16.04
N THR A 448 20.09 -11.52 -15.57
CA THR A 448 18.94 -10.93 -16.26
C THR A 448 19.28 -9.56 -16.81
N THR A 449 18.43 -9.05 -17.70
CA THR A 449 18.42 -7.66 -18.17
C THR A 449 16.97 -7.19 -18.24
N LEU A 450 16.76 -5.87 -18.40
CA LEU A 450 15.46 -5.25 -18.44
C LEU A 450 15.10 -4.77 -19.85
N THR A 451 13.83 -4.89 -20.22
CA THR A 451 13.30 -4.35 -21.49
C THR A 451 13.09 -2.82 -21.39
N VAL A 452 14.18 -2.06 -21.33
CA VAL A 452 14.15 -0.60 -21.19
C VAL A 452 13.82 0.09 -22.50
N ASP A 453 14.30 -0.41 -23.63
CA ASP A 453 13.99 0.18 -24.93
C ASP A 453 12.61 -0.24 -25.42
N LYS A 454 11.87 0.72 -25.98
CA LYS A 454 10.57 0.47 -26.60
C LYS A 454 10.75 -0.38 -27.86
N LEU A 455 9.99 -1.47 -27.94
CA LEU A 455 9.98 -2.34 -29.12
C LEU A 455 9.48 -1.57 -30.35
N ALA A 456 10.12 -1.80 -31.50
CA ALA A 456 9.61 -1.23 -32.75
C ALA A 456 8.22 -1.81 -33.06
N PRO A 457 7.35 -1.08 -33.79
CA PRO A 457 6.02 -1.57 -34.16
C PRO A 457 6.05 -2.89 -34.94
N THR A 458 7.12 -3.14 -35.69
CA THR A 458 7.39 -4.40 -36.42
C THR A 458 7.66 -5.54 -35.45
N ASP A 459 8.59 -5.35 -34.52
CA ASP A 459 8.99 -6.36 -33.53
C ASP A 459 7.82 -6.70 -32.60
N THR A 460 7.00 -5.70 -32.27
CA THR A 460 5.76 -5.87 -31.52
C THR A 460 4.76 -6.78 -32.25
N ALA A 461 4.62 -6.61 -33.56
CA ALA A 461 3.74 -7.43 -34.38
C ALA A 461 4.27 -8.88 -34.49
N GLU A 462 5.58 -9.05 -34.63
CA GLU A 462 6.23 -10.36 -34.65
C GLU A 462 6.10 -11.09 -33.31
N MET A 463 6.39 -10.42 -32.19
CA MET A 463 6.24 -11.01 -30.85
C MET A 463 4.79 -11.44 -30.58
N LEU A 464 3.83 -10.60 -30.93
CA LEU A 464 2.41 -10.92 -30.80
C LEU A 464 2.03 -12.13 -31.67
N ALA A 465 2.55 -12.20 -32.89
CA ALA A 465 2.33 -13.34 -33.78
C ALA A 465 2.90 -14.63 -33.18
N VAL A 466 4.11 -14.61 -32.63
CA VAL A 466 4.75 -15.78 -31.99
C VAL A 466 3.96 -16.27 -30.78
N GLU A 467 3.50 -15.35 -29.91
CA GLU A 467 2.68 -15.69 -28.74
C GLU A 467 1.35 -16.35 -29.19
N GLN A 468 0.64 -15.72 -30.13
CA GLN A 468 -0.61 -16.25 -30.68
C GLN A 468 -0.41 -17.60 -31.38
N GLN A 469 0.66 -17.77 -32.16
CA GLN A 469 1.00 -19.05 -32.81
C GLN A 469 1.24 -20.16 -31.78
N THR A 470 1.88 -19.82 -30.66
CA THR A 470 2.10 -20.77 -29.55
C THR A 470 0.79 -21.16 -28.89
N THR A 471 -0.10 -20.20 -28.63
CA THR A 471 -1.45 -20.45 -28.10
C THR A 471 -2.29 -21.31 -29.05
N VAL A 472 -2.27 -21.01 -30.35
CA VAL A 472 -2.98 -21.82 -31.38
C VAL A 472 -2.44 -23.24 -31.40
N ARG A 473 -1.11 -23.42 -31.36
CA ARG A 473 -0.46 -24.74 -31.29
C ARG A 473 -0.90 -25.53 -30.06
N GLN A 474 -0.89 -24.89 -28.89
CA GLN A 474 -1.32 -25.52 -27.64
C GLN A 474 -2.82 -25.88 -27.68
N ALA A 475 -3.67 -24.95 -28.15
CA ALA A 475 -5.09 -25.19 -28.30
C ALA A 475 -5.40 -26.34 -29.26
N LEU A 476 -4.64 -26.47 -30.36
CA LEU A 476 -4.75 -27.59 -31.28
C LEU A 476 -4.42 -28.92 -30.58
N GLN A 477 -3.29 -28.99 -29.86
CA GLN A 477 -2.88 -30.19 -29.14
C GLN A 477 -3.91 -30.61 -28.09
N GLU A 478 -4.42 -29.66 -27.30
CA GLU A 478 -5.35 -29.93 -26.21
C GLU A 478 -6.76 -30.31 -26.68
N ARG A 479 -7.25 -29.69 -27.76
CA ARG A 479 -8.67 -29.80 -28.17
C ARG A 479 -8.91 -30.78 -29.31
N THR A 480 -7.93 -30.98 -30.17
CA THR A 480 -8.08 -31.84 -31.37
C THR A 480 -7.30 -33.15 -31.27
N GLY A 481 -6.41 -33.27 -30.28
CA GLY A 481 -5.61 -34.49 -30.07
C GLY A 481 -4.58 -34.77 -31.17
N LEU A 482 -4.33 -33.80 -32.06
CA LEU A 482 -3.37 -33.94 -33.16
C LEU A 482 -1.95 -34.19 -32.64
N ARG A 483 -1.24 -35.14 -33.26
CA ARG A 483 0.17 -35.41 -32.96
C ARG A 483 1.01 -34.22 -33.41
N SER A 484 2.11 -33.93 -32.70
CA SER A 484 3.01 -32.82 -33.04
C SER A 484 3.54 -32.85 -34.48
N SER A 485 3.60 -34.02 -35.12
CA SER A 485 4.01 -34.20 -36.52
C SER A 485 2.96 -33.75 -37.55
N GLN A 486 1.70 -33.57 -37.13
CA GLN A 486 0.58 -33.16 -37.99
C GLN A 486 0.29 -31.65 -37.89
N ILE A 487 0.93 -30.96 -36.94
CA ILE A 487 0.74 -29.53 -36.70
C ILE A 487 1.86 -28.78 -37.44
N THR A 488 1.56 -28.32 -38.66
CA THR A 488 2.52 -27.55 -39.45
C THR A 488 2.48 -26.05 -39.10
N PRO A 489 3.60 -25.31 -39.24
CA PRO A 489 3.62 -23.85 -39.07
C PRO A 489 2.60 -23.13 -39.95
N GLU A 490 2.38 -23.63 -41.17
CA GLU A 490 1.45 -23.06 -42.14
C GLU A 490 -0.01 -23.19 -41.66
N LEU A 491 -0.37 -24.31 -41.03
CA LEU A 491 -1.70 -24.50 -40.44
C LEU A 491 -1.93 -23.55 -39.26
N ILE A 492 -0.93 -23.38 -38.40
CA ILE A 492 -0.99 -22.49 -37.24
C ILE A 492 -1.22 -21.04 -37.71
N GLU A 493 -0.42 -20.57 -38.66
CA GLU A 493 -0.51 -19.19 -39.16
C GLU A 493 -1.83 -18.95 -39.89
N ALA A 494 -2.30 -19.90 -40.70
CA ALA A 494 -3.57 -19.79 -41.39
C ALA A 494 -4.77 -19.73 -40.42
N LEU A 495 -4.76 -20.53 -39.34
CA LEU A 495 -5.79 -20.48 -38.29
C LEU A 495 -5.75 -19.17 -37.51
N ARG A 496 -4.56 -18.65 -37.21
CA ARG A 496 -4.38 -17.35 -36.55
C ARG A 496 -4.95 -16.22 -37.39
N GLN A 497 -4.58 -16.13 -38.67
CA GLN A 497 -5.09 -15.12 -39.61
C GLN A 497 -6.61 -15.21 -39.76
N ARG A 498 -7.16 -16.43 -39.82
CA ARG A 498 -8.60 -16.67 -39.87
C ARG A 498 -9.32 -16.21 -38.60
N ALA A 499 -8.75 -16.47 -37.43
CA ALA A 499 -9.31 -16.02 -36.17
C ALA A 499 -9.31 -14.48 -36.06
N LEU A 500 -8.30 -13.81 -36.63
CA LEU A 500 -8.15 -12.34 -36.64
C LEU A 500 -8.94 -11.60 -37.74
N SER A 501 -9.44 -12.26 -38.77
CA SER A 501 -10.19 -11.60 -39.87
C SER A 501 -11.69 -11.65 -39.61
N GLU A 502 -12.41 -10.52 -39.66
CA GLU A 502 -13.81 -10.48 -39.23
C GLU A 502 -14.80 -11.21 -40.17
N GLU A 503 -14.56 -11.35 -41.47
CA GLU A 503 -15.49 -12.02 -42.40
C GLU A 503 -14.80 -12.60 -43.67
N GLY A 504 -15.37 -13.65 -44.26
CA GLY A 504 -14.94 -14.28 -45.54
C GLY A 504 -15.06 -15.81 -45.53
N GLU A 505 -15.09 -16.48 -46.69
CA GLU A 505 -14.96 -17.96 -46.76
C GLU A 505 -13.56 -18.43 -46.35
N PRO A 506 -13.37 -19.66 -45.82
CA PRO A 506 -12.05 -20.16 -45.48
C PRO A 506 -11.15 -20.16 -46.73
N VAL A 507 -10.00 -19.47 -46.64
CA VAL A 507 -9.03 -19.37 -47.73
C VAL A 507 -8.66 -20.80 -48.20
N PRO A 508 -8.63 -21.11 -49.51
CA PRO A 508 -8.36 -22.46 -50.01
C PRO A 508 -7.11 -23.12 -49.40
N ALA A 509 -6.06 -22.33 -49.14
CA ALA A 509 -4.83 -22.79 -48.48
C ALA A 509 -5.05 -23.31 -47.04
N LEU A 510 -5.97 -22.71 -46.27
CA LEU A 510 -6.34 -23.16 -44.93
C LEU A 510 -7.11 -24.48 -45.00
N VAL A 511 -7.99 -24.63 -45.98
CA VAL A 511 -8.75 -25.87 -46.19
C VAL A 511 -7.81 -27.01 -46.57
N THR A 512 -6.84 -26.78 -47.46
CA THR A 512 -5.81 -27.77 -47.82
C THR A 512 -4.97 -28.17 -46.62
N ALA A 513 -4.43 -27.21 -45.85
CA ALA A 513 -3.60 -27.49 -44.68
C ALA A 513 -4.38 -28.23 -43.57
N ALA A 514 -5.64 -27.87 -43.35
CA ALA A 514 -6.51 -28.53 -42.37
C ALA A 514 -6.90 -29.96 -42.79
N THR A 515 -7.16 -30.17 -44.10
CA THR A 515 -7.46 -31.50 -44.64
C THR A 515 -6.25 -32.42 -44.52
N SER A 516 -5.03 -31.92 -44.79
CA SER A 516 -3.78 -32.67 -44.59
C SER A 516 -3.51 -33.02 -43.12
N ALA A 517 -4.03 -32.23 -42.18
CA ALA A 517 -3.96 -32.51 -40.75
C ALA A 517 -5.13 -33.39 -40.23
N GLY A 518 -6.10 -33.74 -41.09
CA GLY A 518 -7.24 -34.59 -40.72
C GLY A 518 -8.43 -33.86 -40.09
N LEU A 519 -8.53 -32.54 -40.24
CA LEU A 519 -9.63 -31.72 -39.72
C LEU A 519 -10.70 -31.49 -40.81
N SER A 520 -11.97 -31.73 -40.49
CA SER A 520 -13.09 -31.38 -41.38
C SER A 520 -13.40 -29.87 -41.33
N THR A 521 -14.04 -29.35 -42.38
CA THR A 521 -14.42 -27.93 -42.49
C THR A 521 -15.36 -27.46 -41.35
N GLU A 522 -16.21 -28.35 -40.86
CA GLU A 522 -17.11 -28.10 -39.72
C GLU A 522 -16.35 -27.97 -38.39
N HIS A 523 -15.38 -28.87 -38.15
CA HIS A 523 -14.50 -28.79 -36.99
C HIS A 523 -13.63 -27.54 -37.02
N LEU A 524 -13.17 -27.11 -38.21
CA LEU A 524 -12.36 -25.91 -38.37
C LEU A 524 -13.14 -24.64 -38.00
N THR A 525 -14.40 -24.54 -38.42
CA THR A 525 -15.27 -23.41 -38.11
C THR A 525 -15.55 -23.33 -36.60
N THR A 526 -15.84 -24.47 -35.99
CA THR A 526 -16.05 -24.59 -34.54
C THR A 526 -14.78 -24.22 -33.76
N PHE A 527 -13.62 -24.69 -34.22
CA PHE A 527 -12.34 -24.42 -33.57
C PHE A 527 -11.95 -22.93 -33.64
N VAL A 528 -12.19 -22.26 -34.77
CA VAL A 528 -11.97 -20.80 -34.90
C VAL A 528 -12.87 -20.02 -33.91
N ALA A 529 -14.12 -20.44 -33.71
CA ALA A 529 -14.99 -19.83 -32.70
C ALA A 529 -14.43 -20.00 -31.28
N VAL A 530 -13.88 -21.17 -30.95
CA VAL A 530 -13.20 -21.42 -29.67
C VAL A 530 -11.94 -20.57 -29.52
N LEU A 531 -11.12 -20.41 -30.56
CA LEU A 531 -9.95 -19.52 -30.53
C LEU A 531 -10.35 -18.08 -30.22
N ARG A 532 -11.47 -17.60 -30.76
CA ARG A 532 -11.98 -16.24 -30.53
C ARG A 532 -12.55 -16.04 -29.13
N GLN A 533 -13.41 -16.96 -28.67
CA GLN A 533 -14.17 -16.80 -27.41
C GLN A 533 -13.38 -17.22 -26.18
N ARG A 534 -12.58 -18.28 -26.27
CA ARG A 534 -11.91 -18.87 -25.10
C ARG A 534 -10.43 -18.52 -25.00
N TYR A 535 -9.75 -18.39 -26.14
CA TYR A 535 -8.33 -18.03 -26.20
C TYR A 535 -8.10 -16.56 -26.60
N GLU A 536 -9.18 -15.78 -26.73
CA GLU A 536 -9.16 -14.35 -27.04
C GLU A 536 -8.37 -13.96 -28.31
N ILE A 537 -8.28 -14.84 -29.31
CA ILE A 537 -7.59 -14.55 -30.57
C ILE A 537 -8.58 -13.87 -31.53
N ASN A 538 -8.76 -12.55 -31.38
CA ASN A 538 -9.60 -11.70 -32.23
C ASN A 538 -9.00 -10.28 -32.40
N GLN A 539 -9.50 -9.45 -33.32
CA GLN A 539 -8.92 -8.11 -33.57
C GLN A 539 -8.91 -7.19 -32.36
N ARG A 540 -9.98 -7.18 -31.56
CA ARG A 540 -10.08 -6.31 -30.38
C ARG A 540 -9.06 -6.70 -29.33
N SER A 541 -8.96 -7.98 -29.03
CA SER A 541 -7.97 -8.53 -28.09
C SER A 541 -6.54 -8.38 -28.62
N ALA A 542 -6.30 -8.60 -29.91
CA ALA A 542 -5.00 -8.37 -30.53
C ALA A 542 -4.60 -6.88 -30.49
N SER A 543 -5.54 -5.96 -30.68
CA SER A 543 -5.30 -4.52 -30.55
C SER A 543 -4.95 -4.13 -29.11
N ARG A 544 -5.66 -4.69 -28.12
CA ARG A 544 -5.34 -4.50 -26.69
C ARG A 544 -3.99 -5.10 -26.31
N GLN A 545 -3.68 -6.30 -26.79
CA GLN A 545 -2.39 -6.96 -26.58
C GLN A 545 -1.25 -6.18 -27.25
N LYS A 546 -1.48 -5.67 -28.47
CA LYS A 546 -0.54 -4.79 -29.17
C LYS A 546 -0.32 -3.51 -28.39
N GLU A 547 -1.38 -2.88 -27.88
CA GLU A 547 -1.28 -1.70 -27.01
C GLU A 547 -0.44 -2.00 -25.76
N ARG A 548 -0.68 -3.15 -25.10
CA ARG A 548 0.10 -3.62 -23.95
C ARG A 548 1.59 -3.84 -24.29
N ILE A 549 1.89 -4.48 -25.42
CA ILE A 549 3.28 -4.68 -25.86
C ILE A 549 3.92 -3.33 -26.23
N THR A 550 3.19 -2.41 -26.86
CA THR A 550 3.68 -1.05 -27.11
C THR A 550 3.83 -0.20 -25.85
N ARG A 551 3.29 -0.60 -24.70
CA ARG A 551 3.61 0.02 -23.40
C ARG A 551 4.91 -0.52 -22.80
N THR A 552 5.50 -1.57 -23.37
CA THR A 552 6.75 -2.15 -22.88
C THR A 552 7.94 -1.28 -23.31
N GLY A 553 8.76 -0.88 -22.33
CA GLY A 553 9.93 -0.03 -22.51
C GLY A 553 9.61 1.46 -22.64
N PHE A 554 10.66 2.24 -22.87
CA PHE A 554 10.67 3.69 -22.97
C PHE A 554 11.17 4.11 -24.34
N THR A 555 10.50 5.06 -24.97
CA THR A 555 11.05 5.78 -26.13
C THR A 555 12.31 6.53 -25.72
N LEU A 556 13.17 6.83 -26.70
CA LEU A 556 14.38 7.61 -26.44
C LEU A 556 14.08 8.96 -25.76
N GLU A 557 13.02 9.66 -26.17
CA GLU A 557 12.63 10.94 -25.55
C GLU A 557 12.11 10.75 -24.11
N GLU A 558 11.40 9.66 -23.80
CA GLU A 558 11.00 9.33 -22.42
C GLU A 558 12.21 8.97 -21.56
N GLN A 559 13.20 8.23 -22.09
CA GLN A 559 14.46 7.95 -21.38
C GLN A 559 15.21 9.25 -21.06
N ILE A 560 15.35 10.14 -22.04
CA ILE A 560 15.99 11.46 -21.86
C ILE A 560 15.26 12.27 -20.81
N LEU A 561 13.93 12.36 -20.88
CA LEU A 561 13.12 13.10 -19.92
C LEU A 561 13.28 12.53 -18.50
N THR A 562 13.27 11.20 -18.37
CA THR A 562 13.39 10.52 -17.07
C THR A 562 14.75 10.80 -16.43
N VAL A 563 15.85 10.65 -17.18
CA VAL A 563 17.21 10.88 -16.67
C VAL A 563 17.47 12.37 -16.39
N ASP A 564 17.06 13.27 -17.30
CA ASP A 564 17.19 14.71 -17.12
C ASP A 564 16.45 15.19 -15.86
N THR A 565 15.20 14.73 -15.69
CA THR A 565 14.37 15.07 -14.53
C THR A 565 15.02 14.55 -13.24
N ALA A 566 15.41 13.28 -13.21
CA ALA A 566 16.03 12.68 -12.03
C ALA A 566 17.31 13.44 -11.62
N LEU A 567 18.24 13.65 -12.56
CA LEU A 567 19.54 14.29 -12.29
C LEU A 567 19.39 15.75 -11.84
N ARG A 568 18.47 16.52 -12.44
CA ARG A 568 18.21 17.91 -12.03
C ARG A 568 17.56 17.99 -10.66
N MET A 569 16.52 17.21 -10.42
CA MET A 569 15.81 17.25 -9.14
C MET A 569 16.72 16.81 -7.98
N MET A 570 17.66 15.89 -8.19
CA MET A 570 18.62 15.52 -7.14
C MET A 570 19.82 16.47 -6.99
N GLY A 571 19.96 17.47 -7.89
CA GLY A 571 21.10 18.39 -7.94
C GLY A 571 22.41 17.77 -8.44
N LEU A 572 22.35 16.64 -9.16
CA LEU A 572 23.51 15.93 -9.71
C LEU A 572 23.66 16.22 -11.21
N THR A 573 23.96 17.47 -11.55
CA THR A 573 24.06 17.95 -12.95
C THR A 573 25.49 18.14 -13.44
N LYS A 574 26.45 18.21 -12.51
CA LYS A 574 27.87 18.54 -12.75
C LYS A 574 28.77 17.64 -11.88
N HIS A 575 30.07 17.68 -12.14
CA HIS A 575 31.08 17.10 -11.25
C HIS A 575 30.94 15.58 -11.02
N PHE A 576 30.46 14.84 -12.02
CA PHE A 576 30.22 13.41 -11.93
C PHE A 576 31.46 12.61 -11.53
N ALA A 577 31.31 11.76 -10.51
CA ALA A 577 32.28 10.74 -10.15
C ALA A 577 32.48 9.73 -11.30
N ARG A 578 33.56 8.95 -11.21
CA ARG A 578 33.78 7.83 -12.15
C ARG A 578 32.72 6.74 -11.99
N LEU A 579 32.22 6.55 -10.77
CA LEU A 579 31.11 5.67 -10.44
C LEU A 579 29.95 6.46 -9.86
N VAL A 580 28.77 6.32 -10.46
CA VAL A 580 27.53 6.85 -9.91
C VAL A 580 26.59 5.70 -9.58
N LEU A 581 26.22 5.51 -8.32
CA LEU A 581 25.35 4.42 -7.88
C LEU A 581 23.94 4.94 -7.63
N PHE A 582 22.94 4.40 -8.32
CA PHE A 582 21.54 4.52 -7.89
C PHE A 582 21.23 3.35 -6.93
N CYS A 583 21.21 3.64 -5.64
CA CYS A 583 20.95 2.66 -4.59
C CYS A 583 19.50 2.75 -4.10
N ALA A 584 18.66 1.87 -4.61
CA ALA A 584 17.32 1.65 -4.07
C ALA A 584 17.40 1.03 -2.67
N HIS A 585 16.24 0.80 -2.04
CA HIS A 585 16.15 -0.06 -0.87
C HIS A 585 15.02 -1.08 -1.00
N GLY A 586 15.15 -2.14 -0.21
CA GLY A 586 14.15 -3.15 0.07
C GLY A 586 14.41 -3.71 1.46
N SER A 587 13.71 -4.77 1.82
CA SER A 587 13.85 -5.40 3.13
C SER A 587 13.81 -6.92 3.01
N THR A 588 14.49 -7.61 3.92
CA THR A 588 14.33 -9.07 4.08
C THR A 588 13.62 -9.38 5.39
N SER A 589 12.53 -10.16 5.35
CA SER A 589 11.90 -10.72 6.55
C SER A 589 11.31 -12.12 6.27
N GLU A 590 11.02 -12.90 7.32
CA GLU A 590 10.35 -14.20 7.18
C GLU A 590 8.99 -14.14 7.88
N ASN A 591 7.95 -14.67 7.24
CA ASN A 591 6.61 -14.80 7.84
C ASN A 591 6.06 -13.47 8.42
N ASN A 592 6.30 -12.36 7.73
CA ASN A 592 5.94 -11.03 8.20
C ASN A 592 4.77 -10.46 7.38
N PRO A 593 3.55 -10.36 7.95
CA PRO A 593 2.43 -9.74 7.25
C PRO A 593 2.61 -8.23 6.99
N PHE A 594 3.62 -7.61 7.59
CA PHE A 594 3.97 -6.19 7.42
C PHE A 594 5.21 -5.95 6.55
N GLU A 595 5.64 -6.94 5.74
CA GLU A 595 6.83 -6.84 4.88
C GLU A 595 6.80 -5.59 3.97
N SER A 596 5.67 -5.29 3.34
CA SER A 596 5.51 -4.11 2.47
C SER A 596 5.71 -2.78 3.19
N ALA A 597 5.53 -2.73 4.52
CA ALA A 597 5.79 -1.54 5.33
C ALA A 597 7.29 -1.31 5.61
N LEU A 598 8.13 -2.34 5.41
CA LEU A 598 9.58 -2.26 5.50
C LEU A 598 10.21 -1.96 4.12
N ASP A 599 9.53 -2.27 3.03
CA ASP A 599 9.94 -1.91 1.69
C ASP A 599 9.75 -0.41 1.38
N CYS A 600 9.98 -0.01 0.13
CA CYS A 600 9.95 1.39 -0.27
C CYS A 600 8.52 1.91 -0.44
N GLY A 601 8.09 2.79 0.46
CA GLY A 601 6.81 3.49 0.33
C GLY A 601 6.70 4.33 -0.95
N ALA A 602 7.82 4.88 -1.44
CA ALA A 602 7.86 5.62 -2.71
C ALA A 602 7.74 4.71 -3.95
N CYS A 603 7.92 3.40 -3.80
CA CYS A 603 7.72 2.38 -4.83
C CYS A 603 6.45 1.53 -4.55
N GLY A 604 5.46 2.11 -3.86
CA GLY A 604 4.18 1.43 -3.62
C GLY A 604 4.26 0.28 -2.60
N GLY A 605 5.27 0.28 -1.73
CA GLY A 605 5.51 -0.81 -0.78
C GLY A 605 6.24 -2.01 -1.37
N ASN A 606 6.94 -1.83 -2.49
CA ASN A 606 7.78 -2.84 -3.13
C ASN A 606 9.28 -2.50 -3.02
N GLU A 607 10.15 -3.48 -3.22
CA GLU A 607 11.59 -3.28 -3.41
C GLU A 607 11.89 -2.35 -4.59
N GLY A 608 12.74 -1.34 -4.41
CA GLY A 608 13.06 -0.36 -5.45
C GLY A 608 14.14 -0.78 -6.48
N LYS A 609 14.70 -2.01 -6.38
CA LYS A 609 15.70 -2.54 -7.33
C LYS A 609 15.34 -2.31 -8.80
N PRO A 610 14.09 -2.55 -9.26
CA PRO A 610 13.73 -2.33 -10.66
C PRO A 610 13.99 -0.89 -11.13
N ASN A 611 13.61 0.12 -10.34
CA ASN A 611 13.77 1.53 -10.71
C ASN A 611 15.26 1.91 -10.83
N ALA A 612 16.08 1.46 -9.87
CA ALA A 612 17.52 1.71 -9.90
C ALA A 612 18.18 1.14 -11.16
N ARG A 613 17.83 -0.11 -11.53
CA ARG A 613 18.32 -0.76 -12.75
C ARG A 613 17.86 -0.02 -14.01
N VAL A 614 16.58 0.32 -14.11
CA VAL A 614 16.02 1.05 -15.25
C VAL A 614 16.73 2.39 -15.44
N LEU A 615 16.89 3.17 -14.38
CA LEU A 615 17.54 4.48 -14.48
C LEU A 615 19.03 4.36 -14.83
N ALA A 616 19.77 3.41 -14.23
CA ALA A 616 21.17 3.17 -14.56
C ALA A 616 21.35 2.78 -16.04
N MET A 617 20.48 1.91 -16.56
CA MET A 617 20.49 1.52 -17.98
C MET A 617 20.23 2.70 -18.90
N MET A 618 19.23 3.54 -18.60
CA MET A 618 18.96 4.76 -19.39
C MET A 618 20.12 5.76 -19.32
N ALA A 619 20.71 5.97 -18.15
CA ALA A 619 21.82 6.91 -17.96
C ALA A 619 23.13 6.44 -18.64
N ASN A 620 23.28 5.12 -18.84
CA ASN A 620 24.39 4.54 -19.60
C ASN A 620 24.15 4.50 -21.12
N ASN A 621 22.94 4.80 -21.61
CA ASN A 621 22.64 4.83 -23.03
C ASN A 621 23.33 6.01 -23.72
N GLN A 622 24.20 5.72 -24.69
CA GLN A 622 24.99 6.72 -25.41
C GLN A 622 24.11 7.79 -26.11
N LYS A 623 22.98 7.39 -26.70
CA LYS A 623 22.04 8.32 -27.36
C LYS A 623 21.39 9.27 -26.35
N VAL A 624 21.13 8.79 -25.13
CA VAL A 624 20.60 9.63 -24.04
C VAL A 624 21.68 10.63 -23.60
N ARG A 625 22.91 10.18 -23.37
CA ARG A 625 24.04 11.05 -22.97
C ARG A 625 24.31 12.17 -23.97
N GLU A 626 24.33 11.87 -25.27
CA GLU A 626 24.51 12.87 -26.34
C GLU A 626 23.42 13.96 -26.32
N ARG A 627 22.19 13.59 -25.96
CA ARG A 627 21.06 14.52 -25.88
C ARG A 627 21.06 15.30 -24.57
N LEU A 628 21.49 14.70 -23.46
CA LEU A 628 21.68 15.37 -22.17
C LEU A 628 22.78 16.44 -22.24
N ALA A 629 23.88 16.16 -22.95
CA ALA A 629 24.94 17.16 -23.18
C ALA A 629 24.40 18.42 -23.87
N LYS A 630 23.51 18.26 -24.87
CA LYS A 630 22.82 19.39 -25.54
C LYS A 630 21.87 20.16 -24.61
N LYS A 631 21.44 19.54 -23.51
CA LYS A 631 20.63 20.17 -22.45
C LYS A 631 21.48 20.70 -21.28
N GLY A 632 22.81 20.71 -21.41
CA GLY A 632 23.74 21.25 -20.42
C GLY A 632 24.10 20.29 -19.29
N ILE A 633 23.81 18.99 -19.42
CA ILE A 633 24.29 17.94 -18.49
C ILE A 633 25.34 17.11 -19.21
N GLU A 634 26.61 17.42 -18.96
CA GLU A 634 27.73 16.69 -19.54
C GLU A 634 28.19 15.58 -18.59
N ILE A 635 27.89 14.33 -18.98
CA ILE A 635 28.35 13.14 -18.27
C ILE A 635 29.69 12.70 -18.90
N PRO A 636 30.80 12.67 -18.12
CA PRO A 636 32.09 12.21 -18.62
C PRO A 636 32.03 10.81 -19.24
N SER A 637 32.83 10.57 -20.28
CA SER A 637 32.88 9.27 -20.96
C SER A 637 33.39 8.14 -20.05
N ASP A 638 34.17 8.48 -19.02
CA ASP A 638 34.65 7.55 -18.01
C ASP A 638 33.68 7.36 -16.83
N THR A 639 32.54 8.06 -16.79
CA THR A 639 31.49 7.86 -15.77
C THR A 639 30.61 6.67 -16.15
N HIS A 640 30.42 5.74 -15.22
CA HIS A 640 29.51 4.62 -15.36
C HIS A 640 28.47 4.60 -14.23
N PHE A 641 27.19 4.44 -14.60
CA PHE A 641 26.10 4.34 -13.64
C PHE A 641 25.87 2.88 -13.24
N LEU A 642 25.78 2.63 -11.93
CA LEU A 642 25.51 1.32 -11.34
C LEU A 642 24.13 1.33 -10.69
N ALA A 643 23.50 0.17 -10.62
CA ALA A 643 22.30 -0.05 -9.84
C ALA A 643 22.64 -0.86 -8.58
N GLY A 644 22.00 -0.53 -7.47
CA GLY A 644 22.11 -1.29 -6.23
C GLY A 644 20.86 -1.22 -5.37
N GLN A 645 20.83 -2.06 -4.34
CA GLN A 645 19.78 -2.07 -3.33
C GLN A 645 20.41 -2.28 -1.95
N VAL A 646 20.09 -1.40 -1.00
CA VAL A 646 20.32 -1.65 0.43
C VAL A 646 19.15 -2.47 0.97
N ASP A 647 19.45 -3.54 1.70
CA ASP A 647 18.45 -4.22 2.52
C ASP A 647 18.39 -3.53 3.88
N THR A 648 17.29 -2.84 4.18
CA THR A 648 17.17 -2.03 5.40
C THR A 648 17.14 -2.88 6.66
N THR A 649 16.85 -4.20 6.59
CA THR A 649 16.87 -5.06 7.77
C THR A 649 18.26 -5.61 8.06
N THR A 650 19.17 -5.61 7.09
CA THR A 650 20.53 -6.16 7.24
C THR A 650 21.66 -5.16 7.02
N ASP A 651 21.37 -3.99 6.44
CA ASP A 651 22.30 -2.98 5.93
C ASP A 651 23.18 -3.43 4.76
N ASP A 652 23.06 -4.68 4.31
CA ASP A 652 23.89 -5.18 3.23
C ASP A 652 23.43 -4.55 1.89
N VAL A 653 24.41 -4.04 1.11
CA VAL A 653 24.17 -3.49 -0.22
C VAL A 653 24.53 -4.50 -1.30
N HIS A 654 23.59 -4.72 -2.22
CA HIS A 654 23.77 -5.57 -3.39
C HIS A 654 23.82 -4.71 -4.65
N LEU A 655 24.87 -4.88 -5.45
CA LEU A 655 24.99 -4.23 -6.77
C LEU A 655 24.49 -5.18 -7.88
N PHE A 656 23.91 -4.61 -8.92
CA PHE A 656 23.32 -5.34 -10.05
C PHE A 656 23.97 -4.96 -11.38
N ASP A 657 23.83 -5.84 -12.36
CA ASP A 657 24.29 -5.65 -13.74
C ASP A 657 25.79 -5.30 -13.85
N LEU A 658 26.62 -5.87 -12.97
CA LEU A 658 28.07 -5.66 -12.95
C LEU A 658 28.76 -6.19 -14.21
N GLU A 659 28.09 -7.07 -14.96
CA GLU A 659 28.54 -7.58 -16.25
C GLU A 659 28.57 -6.49 -17.34
N ASP A 660 27.75 -5.45 -17.21
CA ASP A 660 27.70 -4.32 -18.14
C ASP A 660 28.74 -3.25 -17.83
N ALA A 661 29.39 -3.34 -16.66
CA ALA A 661 30.42 -2.39 -16.26
C ALA A 661 31.71 -2.60 -17.07
N PRO A 662 32.33 -1.52 -17.60
CA PRO A 662 33.57 -1.63 -18.33
C PRO A 662 34.68 -2.28 -17.47
N PRO A 663 35.58 -3.10 -18.04
CA PRO A 663 36.68 -3.71 -17.29
C PRO A 663 37.58 -2.70 -16.57
N THR A 664 37.68 -1.48 -17.10
CA THR A 664 38.45 -0.36 -16.52
C THR A 664 37.89 0.13 -15.18
N HIS A 665 36.66 -0.20 -14.83
CA HIS A 665 36.00 0.20 -13.59
C HIS A 665 36.07 -0.85 -12.48
N ARG A 666 36.55 -2.07 -12.76
CA ARG A 666 36.54 -3.20 -11.80
C ARG A 666 37.21 -2.88 -10.46
N ALA A 667 38.37 -2.21 -10.48
CA ALA A 667 39.09 -1.81 -9.26
C ALA A 667 38.30 -0.79 -8.44
N HIS A 668 37.66 0.18 -9.10
CA HIS A 668 36.80 1.18 -8.45
C HIS A 668 35.55 0.54 -7.84
N ILE A 669 34.94 -0.43 -8.54
CA ILE A 669 33.78 -1.17 -8.04
C ILE A 669 34.16 -1.99 -6.81
N ALA A 670 35.31 -2.67 -6.84
CA ALA A 670 35.81 -3.44 -5.69
C ALA A 670 36.01 -2.53 -4.47
N ARG A 671 36.60 -1.34 -4.68
CA ARG A 671 36.77 -0.35 -3.61
C ARG A 671 35.42 0.16 -3.07
N LEU A 672 34.47 0.48 -3.94
CA LEU A 672 33.13 0.91 -3.53
C LEU A 672 32.42 -0.18 -2.71
N LEU A 673 32.55 -1.46 -3.09
CA LEU A 673 32.00 -2.58 -2.34
C LEU A 673 32.61 -2.72 -0.94
N GLU A 674 33.89 -2.39 -0.75
CA GLU A 674 34.52 -2.34 0.58
C GLU A 674 33.96 -1.20 1.42
N ASP A 675 33.87 0.01 0.85
CA ASP A 675 33.33 1.19 1.53
C ASP A 675 31.86 0.97 1.94
N LEU A 676 31.05 0.34 1.08
CA LEU A 676 29.65 -0.02 1.35
C LEU A 676 29.53 -1.07 2.47
N LYS A 677 30.42 -2.08 2.50
CA LYS A 677 30.43 -3.09 3.57
C LYS A 677 30.78 -2.50 4.93
N GLU A 678 31.70 -1.55 4.96
CA GLU A 678 32.05 -0.89 6.21
C GLU A 678 30.93 0.03 6.69
N ALA A 679 30.34 0.82 5.78
CA ALA A 679 29.16 1.62 6.08
C ALA A 679 28.00 0.77 6.62
N ALA A 680 27.76 -0.41 6.03
CA ALA A 680 26.76 -1.35 6.51
C ALA A 680 27.02 -1.79 7.96
N ARG A 681 28.26 -2.15 8.31
CA ARG A 681 28.62 -2.61 9.65
C ARG A 681 28.44 -1.53 10.71
N LEU A 682 28.82 -0.29 10.40
CA LEU A 682 28.63 0.86 11.28
C LEU A 682 27.15 1.21 11.45
N THR A 683 26.37 1.13 10.36
CA THR A 683 24.91 1.32 10.40
C THR A 683 24.22 0.27 11.26
N SER A 684 24.59 -1.01 11.11
CA SER A 684 24.06 -2.09 11.95
C SER A 684 24.40 -1.88 13.42
N GLN A 685 25.60 -1.37 13.72
CA GLN A 685 26.01 -1.06 15.10
C GLN A 685 25.11 0.01 15.73
N GLU A 686 24.86 1.09 15.00
CA GLU A 686 23.98 2.16 15.46
C GLU A 686 22.53 1.68 15.60
N ARG A 687 22.03 0.89 14.64
CA ARG A 687 20.69 0.30 14.72
C ARG A 687 20.52 -0.59 15.94
N CYS A 688 21.49 -1.47 16.21
CA CYS A 688 21.44 -2.36 17.37
C CYS A 688 21.29 -1.58 18.68
N ALA A 689 21.87 -0.38 18.80
CA ALA A 689 21.72 0.44 20.00
C ALA A 689 20.26 0.93 20.24
N ARG A 690 19.39 0.84 19.23
CA ARG A 690 17.97 1.21 19.30
C ARG A 690 17.06 0.01 19.57
N PHE A 691 17.61 -1.21 19.66
CA PHE A 691 16.84 -2.39 19.98
C PHE A 691 16.72 -2.58 21.50
N PRO A 692 15.51 -2.77 22.04
CA PRO A 692 15.30 -2.87 23.48
C PRO A 692 15.94 -4.14 24.07
N ASP A 693 16.13 -5.18 23.26
CA ASP A 693 16.79 -6.44 23.63
C ASP A 693 18.33 -6.36 23.61
N VAL A 694 18.91 -5.26 23.13
CA VAL A 694 20.37 -5.04 23.10
C VAL A 694 20.75 -4.07 24.22
N THR A 695 21.19 -4.61 25.35
CA THR A 695 21.54 -3.82 26.56
C THR A 695 22.96 -3.26 26.56
N THR A 696 23.82 -3.75 25.67
CA THR A 696 25.23 -3.33 25.58
C THR A 696 25.60 -3.05 24.13
N THR A 697 26.45 -2.05 23.91
CA THR A 697 26.94 -1.70 22.57
C THR A 697 27.71 -2.87 21.97
N LEU A 698 27.20 -3.43 20.88
CA LEU A 698 27.84 -4.52 20.17
C LEU A 698 28.98 -3.99 19.28
N PRO A 699 30.12 -4.69 19.17
CA PRO A 699 31.09 -4.41 18.12
C PRO A 699 30.45 -4.55 16.73
N ALA A 700 30.85 -3.73 15.76
CA ALA A 700 30.22 -3.65 14.43
C ALA A 700 30.04 -5.02 13.73
N HIS A 701 31.02 -5.93 13.85
CA HIS A 701 30.93 -7.29 13.29
C HIS A 701 29.82 -8.15 13.92
N ARG A 702 29.60 -8.02 15.24
CA ARG A 702 28.54 -8.73 15.97
C ARG A 702 27.20 -8.09 15.69
N ALA A 703 27.15 -6.76 15.61
CA ALA A 703 25.94 -6.03 15.24
C ALA A 703 25.43 -6.45 13.85
N ALA A 704 26.30 -6.48 12.83
CA ALA A 704 25.95 -6.96 11.49
C ALA A 704 25.49 -8.43 11.46
N SER A 705 26.01 -9.29 12.34
CA SER A 705 25.50 -10.67 12.49
C SER A 705 24.16 -10.71 13.22
N HIS A 706 23.93 -9.82 14.18
CA HIS A 706 22.71 -9.74 14.97
C HIS A 706 21.51 -9.29 14.12
N VAL A 707 21.65 -8.21 13.33
CA VAL A 707 20.58 -7.73 12.44
C VAL A 707 20.21 -8.78 11.38
N ARG A 708 21.20 -9.47 10.80
CA ARG A 708 20.99 -10.59 9.86
C ARG A 708 20.29 -11.78 10.48
N ARG A 709 20.54 -12.06 11.77
CA ARG A 709 19.81 -13.10 12.49
C ARG A 709 18.36 -12.69 12.71
N ARG A 710 18.10 -11.46 13.14
CA ARG A 710 16.74 -10.92 13.31
C ARG A 710 15.93 -10.94 12.01
N SER A 711 16.53 -10.59 10.87
CA SER A 711 15.84 -10.61 9.57
C SER A 711 15.52 -12.02 9.04
N ALA A 712 16.19 -13.04 9.57
CA ALA A 712 15.94 -14.45 9.26
C ALA A 712 15.09 -15.17 10.31
N ASP A 713 14.78 -14.49 11.43
CA ASP A 713 14.00 -15.07 12.51
C ASP A 713 12.50 -14.89 12.23
N TRP A 714 11.84 -15.98 11.88
CA TRP A 714 10.40 -16.02 11.60
C TRP A 714 9.50 -15.70 12.80
N SER A 715 10.03 -15.69 14.03
CA SER A 715 9.31 -15.23 15.23
C SER A 715 9.42 -13.71 15.40
N GLN A 716 10.32 -13.05 14.67
CA GLN A 716 10.57 -11.63 14.78
C GLN A 716 9.65 -10.83 13.85
N VAL A 717 8.51 -10.41 14.38
CA VAL A 717 7.51 -9.61 13.64
C VAL A 717 8.05 -8.22 13.24
N ARG A 718 9.06 -7.70 13.95
CA ARG A 718 9.72 -6.41 13.65
C ARG A 718 11.23 -6.57 13.62
N PRO A 719 11.82 -7.06 12.51
CA PRO A 719 13.27 -7.22 12.43
C PRO A 719 13.99 -5.89 12.63
N GLU A 720 13.35 -4.79 12.21
CA GLU A 720 13.72 -3.40 12.48
C GLU A 720 12.47 -2.52 12.67
N TRP A 721 12.66 -1.21 12.89
CA TRP A 721 11.60 -0.28 13.30
C TRP A 721 10.90 0.43 12.12
N GLY A 722 11.41 0.28 10.89
CA GLY A 722 10.86 0.92 9.70
C GLY A 722 10.88 2.43 9.84
N LEU A 723 9.73 3.05 9.57
CA LEU A 723 9.53 4.50 9.69
C LEU A 723 9.07 4.97 11.09
N SER A 724 9.11 4.08 12.08
CA SER A 724 8.68 4.43 13.44
C SER A 724 9.61 5.50 14.04
N GLY A 725 9.02 6.58 14.55
CA GLY A 725 9.77 7.69 15.15
C GLY A 725 10.28 8.74 14.17
N ASN A 726 9.99 8.63 12.87
CA ASN A 726 10.25 9.71 11.91
C ASN A 726 9.49 11.00 12.30
N THR A 727 10.16 12.14 12.16
CA THR A 727 9.66 13.43 12.66
C THR A 727 9.83 14.61 11.71
N ALA A 728 10.68 14.50 10.68
CA ALA A 728 10.89 15.61 9.75
C ALA A 728 11.26 15.15 8.35
N PHE A 729 11.16 16.10 7.42
CA PHE A 729 11.60 15.97 6.04
C PHE A 729 12.45 17.20 5.72
N ILE A 730 13.71 17.01 5.32
CA ILE A 730 14.59 18.08 4.86
C ILE A 730 14.73 18.01 3.34
N ILE A 731 14.40 19.12 2.68
CA ILE A 731 14.63 19.35 1.24
C ILE A 731 15.72 20.40 1.13
N GLY A 732 16.85 20.06 0.52
CA GLY A 732 17.93 21.02 0.27
C GLY A 732 19.25 20.35 -0.13
N PRO A 733 20.33 21.12 -0.34
CA PRO A 733 21.61 20.56 -0.75
C PRO A 733 22.20 19.64 0.32
N ARG A 734 22.94 18.60 -0.10
CA ARG A 734 23.52 17.59 0.80
C ARG A 734 24.36 18.22 1.91
N ASP A 735 25.06 19.31 1.62
CA ASP A 735 25.93 20.02 2.56
C ASP A 735 25.20 20.52 3.83
N LEU A 736 23.87 20.70 3.79
CA LEU A 736 23.10 21.07 4.98
C LEU A 736 23.10 19.99 6.06
N THR A 737 23.22 18.73 5.68
CA THR A 737 23.05 17.57 6.57
C THR A 737 24.27 16.66 6.58
N LYS A 738 25.35 17.03 5.87
CA LYS A 738 26.57 16.23 5.75
C LYS A 738 27.22 16.04 7.13
N GLY A 739 27.47 14.79 7.50
CA GLY A 739 28.09 14.43 8.78
C GLY A 739 27.20 14.57 10.02
N LEU A 740 25.93 15.01 9.91
CA LEU A 740 25.03 15.13 11.06
C LEU A 740 24.36 13.80 11.39
N ASP A 741 24.40 13.43 12.66
CA ASP A 741 23.56 12.38 13.21
C ASP A 741 22.15 12.93 13.43
N LEU A 742 21.21 12.49 12.58
CA LEU A 742 19.80 12.86 12.65
C LEU A 742 18.94 11.73 13.24
N GLU A 743 19.60 10.82 13.96
CA GLU A 743 19.00 9.70 14.67
C GLU A 743 18.16 8.80 13.75
N GLY A 744 18.37 8.77 12.43
CA GLY A 744 17.53 8.05 11.47
C GLY A 744 16.04 8.42 11.58
N ARG A 745 15.73 9.69 11.87
CA ARG A 745 14.35 10.20 12.06
C ARG A 745 13.93 11.25 11.03
N VAL A 746 14.75 11.48 10.01
CA VAL A 746 14.57 12.58 9.07
C VAL A 746 14.69 12.06 7.65
N PHE A 747 13.67 12.32 6.83
CA PHE A 747 13.75 12.08 5.39
C PHE A 747 14.68 13.12 4.76
N LEU A 748 15.60 12.67 3.92
CA LEU A 748 16.65 13.52 3.35
C LEU A 748 16.55 13.57 1.83
N HIS A 749 16.00 14.64 1.27
CA HIS A 749 15.94 14.89 -0.16
C HIS A 749 16.99 15.93 -0.58
N SER A 750 17.91 15.51 -1.44
CA SER A 750 18.89 16.39 -2.08
C SER A 750 18.19 17.18 -3.17
N TYR A 751 18.19 18.51 -3.06
CA TYR A 751 17.62 19.42 -4.05
C TYR A 751 18.42 20.72 -4.07
N ASP A 752 18.69 21.25 -5.26
CA ASP A 752 19.29 22.57 -5.45
C ASP A 752 18.41 23.40 -6.40
N TYR A 753 17.66 24.34 -5.83
CA TYR A 753 16.76 25.23 -6.57
C TYR A 753 17.48 26.06 -7.64
N ARG A 754 18.81 26.25 -7.54
CA ARG A 754 19.60 27.00 -8.52
C ARG A 754 19.82 26.21 -9.82
N GLU A 755 19.75 24.89 -9.75
CA GLU A 755 19.91 23.98 -10.89
C GLU A 755 18.55 23.60 -11.53
N ASP A 756 17.44 24.04 -10.92
CA ASP A 756 16.07 23.92 -11.44
C ASP A 756 15.39 25.30 -11.59
N PRO A 757 15.74 26.07 -12.63
CA PRO A 757 15.14 27.38 -12.88
C PRO A 757 13.66 27.31 -13.28
N SER A 758 13.12 26.11 -13.52
CA SER A 758 11.74 25.87 -13.93
C SER A 758 10.79 25.57 -12.77
N ASN A 759 11.29 25.46 -11.52
CA ASN A 759 10.51 25.08 -10.33
C ASN A 759 9.65 23.81 -10.56
N ARG A 760 10.26 22.75 -11.11
CA ARG A 760 9.56 21.53 -11.54
C ARG A 760 9.28 20.55 -10.43
#